data_AF-A0A151HYS7-F1
#
_entry.id   AF-A0A151HYS7-F1
#
_cell.length_a   1.000
_cell.length_b   1.000
_cell.length_c   1.000
_cell.angle_alpha   90.00
_cell.angle_beta   90.00
_cell.angle_gamma   90.00
#
_symmetry.space_group_name_H-M   'P 1'
#
loop_
_entity.id
_entity.type
_entity.pdbx_description
1 polymer ?
#
loop_
_entity_poly.entity_id
_entity_poly.type
_entity_poly.pdbx_seq_one_letter_code
_entity_poly.pdbx_strand_id
1 'polypeptide(L)'
;MSRKEVRKMAIQEMKRIGYAVMIAKSGKFAKKYASSAPYHLFFTRVENSQETHNQQFSITFSEILDRSLGEIVNSLHLTFMVDVKWLYLQYLLAGQRTNMTILCKHRTYHEELNENVTIIKVEGQRDQFSSHHANIMILQYKDGIRVIVSTAGLYSVDWENRTQGLWISPHLPYLPESAKLSDGESPTGFKKDLERYLSKYEQPALTQWIYAVQMADFSDVNVFLVASVPGIYEAVEANFWGYRKLAHVLSCYATLPDAQWPIVAQSSGVGCFGLFENWLLKDIIWCMSKETSKDSKNHPQFQFIYPSIENYKQSFDCQHLITPLSYKAENHSKQQWLESYLYQWKATRTGRDCAMPNIKSYTRISSDSKSIPWFVLTSANLSKAAWGSTKQYKGYSIGNYEAGIIFIPKFITGTTTFPVGEEKTPGTDVPVFPIPYDLPLSKYESGDSPFIDKFNEDEIFLHSFVLYIIKDLKKKIEKRHKNTKKKSREAPEDNTSDTKKTRQMSTESNDFTNNNQQNIGDSRSSLKNSEKDSNSITFGMKYFMHTYQVFDSKKLRKKARKMAIQIMKQIGYAIMVVKPGKFAMKYASSVPYHLFFTRVENSEETYNQQFSITFSEILDHSLGEIVNSLHLTFTVDVGWLYLQYMLAGQCTDMTILYKHRICPCHEELSKNITVIKVNGHEFSSHHTNIMILQYSNGIRVVVSTAALYSDDWKNRTQGLWISPHLPSLSESANPDDGESPTDFKKDLVRYLSKYEQPALTQWIRAVQMTDFSDINVFLVASVPGIHEADEADFWGQRKLAYVLSRFATLPSDAQWPIVALSSGVGCFGSKFESGLLQDITWCMSKETSKDSKNPSHFHQWKATRTGRDRAMPNIKSYTRISPDSKEIPWYLLTSANLSKAAWGSSKQYGYSIGNYEAGVVFIPKFITGTITFPIGGEEDTDIPIFPIPYDLPLSQYESGDDPFVDEFVNSLRFRRAIKK
;
A
#
# COMPACT_ATOMS: atom_id res chain seq x y z
N MET A 1 34.80 30.14 -6.51
CA MET A 1 34.65 29.98 -5.04
C MET A 1 35.39 28.72 -4.62
N SER A 2 36.26 28.79 -3.61
CA SER A 2 37.01 27.61 -3.13
C SER A 2 36.07 26.61 -2.45
N ARG A 3 36.39 25.30 -2.46
CA ARG A 3 35.57 24.27 -1.78
C ARG A 3 35.35 24.60 -0.30
N LYS A 4 36.33 25.24 0.33
CA LYS A 4 36.30 25.66 1.74
C LYS A 4 35.32 26.82 1.98
N GLU A 5 35.26 27.78 1.06
CA GLU A 5 34.26 28.87 1.06
C GLU A 5 32.85 28.33 0.88
N VAL A 6 32.62 27.46 -0.13
CA VAL A 6 31.30 26.86 -0.38
C VAL A 6 30.81 26.07 0.83
N ARG A 7 31.68 25.24 1.43
CA ARG A 7 31.38 24.51 2.68
C ARG A 7 31.01 25.46 3.81
N LYS A 8 31.77 26.54 4.02
CA LYS A 8 31.51 27.53 5.07
C LYS A 8 30.17 28.24 4.86
N MET A 9 29.86 28.63 3.62
CA MET A 9 28.58 29.24 3.25
C MET A 9 27.41 28.28 3.47
N ALA A 10 27.52 27.03 3.04
CA ALA A 10 26.49 26.01 3.24
C ALA A 10 26.21 25.77 4.74
N ILE A 11 27.26 25.68 5.57
CA ILE A 11 27.11 25.55 7.03
C ILE A 11 26.41 26.77 7.63
N GLN A 12 26.79 27.99 7.23
CA GLN A 12 26.17 29.22 7.72
C GLN A 12 24.69 29.30 7.34
N GLU A 13 24.37 28.98 6.10
CA GLU A 13 22.99 29.01 5.60
C GLU A 13 22.12 27.96 6.28
N MET A 14 22.63 26.74 6.47
CA MET A 14 21.92 25.69 7.21
C MET A 14 21.65 26.09 8.66
N LYS A 15 22.61 26.72 9.34
CA LYS A 15 22.38 27.28 10.68
C LYS A 15 21.33 28.38 10.67
N ARG A 16 21.32 29.23 9.64
CA ARG A 16 20.34 30.33 9.49
C ARG A 16 18.91 29.81 9.37
N ILE A 17 18.69 28.72 8.64
CA ILE A 17 17.36 28.11 8.44
C ILE A 17 16.97 27.11 9.55
N GLY A 18 17.76 27.01 10.62
CA GLY A 18 17.48 26.11 11.76
C GLY A 18 17.76 24.64 11.49
N TYR A 19 18.52 24.31 10.44
CA TYR A 19 18.95 22.93 10.17
C TYR A 19 20.09 22.55 11.12
N ALA A 20 19.96 21.42 11.83
CA ALA A 20 20.98 20.93 12.73
C ALA A 20 22.23 20.46 11.94
N VAL A 21 23.24 21.32 11.83
CA VAL A 21 24.48 20.99 11.12
C VAL A 21 25.44 20.27 12.07
N MET A 22 25.44 18.95 11.99
CA MET A 22 26.40 18.10 12.68
C MET A 22 27.69 18.00 11.86
N ILE A 23 28.72 18.74 12.27
CA ILE A 23 30.03 18.76 11.59
C ILE A 23 31.02 17.95 12.43
N ALA A 24 31.41 16.77 11.95
CA ALA A 24 32.61 16.12 12.45
C ALA A 24 33.81 17.04 12.22
N LYS A 25 34.66 17.23 13.24
CA LYS A 25 35.89 18.03 13.10
C LYS A 25 36.76 17.40 12.02
N SER A 26 36.84 18.07 10.87
CA SER A 26 37.56 17.59 9.70
C SER A 26 39.01 17.23 10.02
N GLY A 27 39.50 16.11 9.47
CA GLY A 27 40.90 15.71 9.54
C GLY A 27 41.28 14.83 10.74
N LYS A 28 40.32 14.31 11.51
CA LYS A 28 40.59 13.51 12.71
C LYS A 28 40.17 12.05 12.63
N PHE A 29 39.46 11.64 11.57
CA PHE A 29 38.89 10.30 11.51
C PHE A 29 39.96 9.21 11.35
N ALA A 30 41.05 9.45 10.61
CA ALA A 30 42.13 8.47 10.47
C ALA A 30 42.68 7.93 11.81
N LYS A 31 42.79 8.80 12.84
CA LYS A 31 43.22 8.37 14.18
C LYS A 31 42.18 7.46 14.86
N LYS A 32 40.90 7.79 14.71
CA LYS A 32 39.79 6.99 15.23
C LYS A 32 39.70 5.64 14.51
N TYR A 33 39.90 5.64 13.19
CA TYR A 33 40.00 4.44 12.38
C TYR A 33 41.16 3.54 12.81
N ALA A 34 42.35 4.11 13.01
CA ALA A 34 43.50 3.34 13.51
C ALA A 34 43.21 2.73 14.90
N SER A 35 42.52 3.47 15.78
CA SER A 35 42.16 2.97 17.11
C SER A 35 41.09 1.87 17.11
N SER A 36 40.37 1.65 16.00
CA SER A 36 39.37 0.56 15.92
C SER A 36 39.96 -0.77 15.47
N ALA A 37 41.28 -0.81 15.23
CA ALA A 37 42.00 -2.06 15.00
C ALA A 37 41.83 -3.02 16.19
N PRO A 38 41.84 -4.35 15.95
CA PRO A 38 42.02 -4.99 14.64
C PRO A 38 40.71 -5.20 13.86
N TYR A 39 39.56 -4.83 14.42
CA TYR A 39 38.24 -5.20 13.87
C TYR A 39 37.71 -4.24 12.80
N HIS A 40 38.00 -2.95 12.94
CA HIS A 40 37.46 -1.89 12.06
C HIS A 40 35.93 -1.94 11.88
N LEU A 41 35.24 -2.41 12.91
CA LEU A 41 33.79 -2.47 13.04
C LEU A 41 33.30 -1.21 13.77
N PHE A 42 32.29 -0.55 13.20
CA PHE A 42 31.69 0.66 13.75
C PHE A 42 30.18 0.54 13.78
N PHE A 43 29.58 1.36 14.64
CA PHE A 43 28.14 1.58 14.74
C PHE A 43 27.81 3.03 14.45
N THR A 44 26.64 3.30 13.88
CA THR A 44 26.18 4.68 13.71
C THR A 44 26.11 5.42 15.05
N ARG A 45 26.42 6.71 15.02
CA ARG A 45 26.10 7.64 16.10
C ARG A 45 24.59 7.82 16.16
N VAL A 46 24.05 7.83 17.38
CA VAL A 46 22.63 8.03 17.65
C VAL A 46 22.45 9.46 18.15
N GLU A 47 21.76 10.28 17.38
CA GLU A 47 21.64 11.72 17.62
C GLU A 47 21.08 12.01 19.02
N ASN A 48 19.99 11.34 19.38
CA ASN A 48 19.31 11.51 20.67
C ASN A 48 19.94 10.74 21.84
N SER A 49 21.07 10.05 21.62
CA SER A 49 21.82 9.37 22.69
C SER A 49 23.23 9.94 22.80
N GLN A 50 23.40 10.86 23.76
CA GLN A 50 24.65 11.61 23.96
C GLN A 50 25.85 10.71 24.25
N GLU A 51 25.62 9.56 24.87
CA GLU A 51 26.64 8.55 25.18
C GLU A 51 27.36 8.09 23.91
N THR A 52 26.65 7.98 22.79
CA THR A 52 27.24 7.49 21.53
C THR A 52 28.21 8.48 20.90
N HIS A 53 28.11 9.78 21.20
CA HIS A 53 28.85 10.83 20.46
C HIS A 53 30.37 10.75 20.64
N ASN A 54 30.82 10.22 21.78
CA ASN A 54 32.23 10.12 22.12
C ASN A 54 32.75 8.67 22.13
N GLN A 55 31.89 7.69 21.81
CA GLN A 55 32.29 6.28 21.79
C GLN A 55 33.29 6.01 20.65
N GLN A 56 34.29 5.19 20.95
CA GLN A 56 35.35 4.79 20.02
C GLN A 56 34.81 4.21 18.72
N PHE A 57 33.83 3.30 18.82
CA PHE A 57 33.24 2.61 17.68
C PHE A 57 32.01 3.32 17.10
N SER A 58 31.63 4.50 17.57
CA SER A 58 30.48 5.24 17.03
C SER A 58 30.90 6.17 15.90
N ILE A 59 30.18 6.24 14.78
CA ILE A 59 30.57 7.01 13.59
C ILE A 59 29.38 7.71 12.91
N THR A 60 29.64 8.85 12.29
CA THR A 60 28.74 9.56 11.37
C THR A 60 29.10 9.29 9.91
N PHE A 61 28.16 9.48 8.98
CA PHE A 61 28.47 9.32 7.55
C PHE A 61 29.59 10.26 7.08
N SER A 62 29.57 11.52 7.56
CA SER A 62 30.58 12.52 7.20
C SER A 62 32.01 12.12 7.60
N GLU A 63 32.19 11.33 8.66
CA GLU A 63 33.49 10.81 9.08
C GLU A 63 34.05 9.77 8.09
N ILE A 64 33.19 8.97 7.45
CA ILE A 64 33.59 8.01 6.41
C ILE A 64 34.23 8.72 5.22
N LEU A 65 33.75 9.94 4.92
CA LEU A 65 34.23 10.77 3.83
C LEU A 65 35.36 11.74 4.23
N ASP A 66 35.84 11.67 5.47
CA ASP A 66 36.80 12.63 5.99
C ASP A 66 38.12 12.61 5.21
N ARG A 67 38.63 13.81 4.89
CA ARG A 67 39.85 13.95 4.08
C ARG A 67 41.11 13.39 4.73
N SER A 68 41.11 13.08 6.03
CA SER A 68 42.23 12.36 6.65
C SER A 68 42.42 10.94 6.10
N LEU A 69 41.41 10.37 5.43
CA LEU A 69 41.52 9.10 4.71
C LEU A 69 41.96 9.24 3.24
N GLY A 70 42.04 10.47 2.72
CA GLY A 70 42.37 10.75 1.32
C GLY A 70 41.34 11.62 0.59
N GLU A 71 41.69 12.06 -0.62
CA GLU A 71 40.78 12.74 -1.53
C GLU A 71 40.08 11.72 -2.44
N ILE A 72 38.74 11.71 -2.40
CA ILE A 72 37.92 10.77 -3.17
C ILE A 72 37.78 11.29 -4.61
N VAL A 73 38.16 10.45 -5.58
CA VAL A 73 38.13 10.75 -7.02
C VAL A 73 36.80 10.30 -7.64
N ASN A 74 36.40 9.06 -7.36
CA ASN A 74 35.12 8.47 -7.75
C ASN A 74 34.54 7.69 -6.56
N SER A 75 33.21 7.49 -6.53
CA SER A 75 32.57 6.61 -5.54
C SER A 75 31.47 5.73 -6.15
N LEU A 76 31.46 4.46 -5.79
CA LEU A 76 30.37 3.52 -6.03
C LEU A 76 29.54 3.35 -4.77
N HIS A 77 28.23 3.38 -4.92
CA HIS A 77 27.26 3.09 -3.86
C HIS A 77 26.25 2.06 -4.33
N LEU A 78 26.31 0.85 -3.77
CA LEU A 78 25.22 -0.13 -3.87
C LEU A 78 24.34 0.08 -2.63
N THR A 79 23.04 0.33 -2.78
CA THR A 79 22.16 0.53 -1.61
C THR A 79 20.70 0.14 -1.88
N PHE A 80 19.93 -0.19 -0.83
CA PHE A 80 18.48 -0.34 -0.98
C PHE A 80 17.78 0.99 -1.29
N MET A 81 18.08 2.03 -0.52
CA MET A 81 17.39 3.33 -0.58
C MET A 81 18.41 4.47 -0.54
N VAL A 82 18.22 5.47 -1.40
CA VAL A 82 19.06 6.67 -1.45
C VAL A 82 18.23 7.96 -1.47
N ASP A 83 18.66 8.91 -0.65
CA ASP A 83 18.37 10.34 -0.80
C ASP A 83 19.63 11.02 -1.35
N VAL A 84 19.57 11.37 -2.64
CA VAL A 84 20.71 11.94 -3.37
C VAL A 84 21.10 13.32 -2.83
N LYS A 85 20.12 14.12 -2.39
CA LYS A 85 20.37 15.45 -1.79
C LYS A 85 21.10 15.30 -0.47
N TRP A 86 20.61 14.40 0.38
CA TRP A 86 21.26 14.09 1.65
C TRP A 86 22.68 13.57 1.43
N LEU A 87 22.87 12.62 0.51
CA LEU A 87 24.20 12.08 0.19
C LEU A 87 25.15 13.16 -0.32
N TYR A 88 24.70 13.98 -1.28
CA TYR A 88 25.48 15.10 -1.81
C TYR A 88 25.86 16.09 -0.70
N LEU A 89 24.93 16.37 0.21
CA LEU A 89 25.20 17.18 1.38
C LEU A 89 26.29 16.57 2.26
N GLN A 90 26.32 15.26 2.46
CA GLN A 90 27.39 14.63 3.23
C GLN A 90 28.77 14.83 2.58
N TYR A 91 28.88 14.68 1.25
CA TYR A 91 30.13 14.97 0.52
C TYR A 91 30.53 16.44 0.65
N LEU A 92 29.56 17.36 0.53
CA LEU A 92 29.79 18.79 0.71
C LEU A 92 30.30 19.12 2.12
N LEU A 93 29.68 18.53 3.15
CA LEU A 93 30.05 18.70 4.56
C LEU A 93 31.43 18.10 4.86
N ALA A 94 31.84 17.03 4.18
CA ALA A 94 33.19 16.48 4.25
C ALA A 94 34.22 17.28 3.44
N GLY A 95 33.76 18.19 2.56
CA GLY A 95 34.61 18.95 1.63
C GLY A 95 35.16 18.10 0.48
N GLN A 96 34.44 17.03 0.12
CA GLN A 96 34.74 16.14 -1.00
C GLN A 96 33.89 16.51 -2.22
N ARG A 97 34.42 16.30 -3.42
CA ARG A 97 33.68 16.41 -4.69
C ARG A 97 34.17 15.31 -5.61
N THR A 98 33.25 14.45 -6.04
CA THR A 98 33.54 13.23 -6.77
C THR A 98 32.45 12.95 -7.81
N ASN A 99 32.75 12.13 -8.81
CA ASN A 99 31.70 11.47 -9.58
C ASN A 99 31.12 10.33 -8.75
N MET A 100 29.80 10.16 -8.77
CA MET A 100 29.08 9.16 -7.99
C MET A 100 28.35 8.20 -8.92
N THR A 101 28.63 6.91 -8.81
CA THR A 101 27.83 5.84 -9.40
C THR A 101 26.98 5.21 -8.30
N ILE A 102 25.66 5.20 -8.45
CA ILE A 102 24.73 4.70 -7.43
C ILE A 102 23.86 3.62 -8.06
N LEU A 103 23.94 2.40 -7.57
CA LEU A 103 23.00 1.33 -7.89
C LEU A 103 22.02 1.18 -6.72
N CYS A 104 20.73 1.41 -6.97
CA CYS A 104 19.73 1.39 -5.91
C CYS A 104 18.40 0.74 -6.29
N LYS A 105 17.65 0.23 -5.29
CA LYS A 105 16.26 -0.20 -5.50
C LYS A 105 15.28 0.98 -5.49
N HIS A 106 15.40 1.86 -4.51
CA HIS A 106 14.51 3.00 -4.26
C HIS A 106 15.27 4.33 -4.18
N ARG A 107 14.63 5.40 -4.70
CA ARG A 107 15.06 6.79 -4.53
C ARG A 107 13.94 7.61 -3.91
N THR A 108 14.27 8.52 -2.99
CA THR A 108 13.28 9.33 -2.27
C THR A 108 12.60 10.37 -3.16
N TYR A 109 13.31 10.96 -4.13
CA TYR A 109 12.80 12.00 -5.05
C TYR A 109 13.26 11.77 -6.49
N HIS A 110 12.46 12.24 -7.46
CA HIS A 110 12.80 12.29 -8.89
C HIS A 110 13.14 13.73 -9.26
N GLU A 111 14.42 14.05 -9.38
CA GLU A 111 14.91 15.41 -9.61
C GLU A 111 15.96 15.44 -10.73
N GLU A 112 16.22 16.63 -11.26
CA GLU A 112 17.34 16.86 -12.18
C GLU A 112 18.66 16.54 -11.47
N LEU A 113 19.40 15.59 -12.04
CA LEU A 113 20.68 15.16 -11.50
C LEU A 113 21.79 16.06 -12.05
N ASN A 114 22.76 16.39 -11.21
CA ASN A 114 24.01 16.98 -11.69
C ASN A 114 24.74 15.98 -12.60
N GLU A 115 25.48 16.47 -13.60
CA GLU A 115 26.24 15.64 -14.57
C GLU A 115 27.23 14.66 -13.91
N ASN A 116 27.64 14.91 -12.65
CA ASN A 116 28.58 14.06 -11.91
C ASN A 116 27.92 12.89 -11.15
N VAL A 117 26.61 12.64 -11.32
CA VAL A 117 25.87 11.57 -10.61
C VAL A 117 25.17 10.65 -11.59
N THR A 118 25.59 9.38 -11.62
CA THR A 118 24.98 8.31 -12.40
C THR A 118 24.17 7.41 -11.47
N ILE A 119 22.87 7.31 -11.67
CA ILE A 119 21.98 6.44 -10.87
C ILE A 119 21.42 5.34 -11.76
N ILE A 120 21.59 4.09 -11.32
CA ILE A 120 21.10 2.90 -11.99
C ILE A 120 20.13 2.22 -11.04
N LYS A 121 18.89 2.03 -11.49
CA LYS A 121 17.90 1.31 -10.71
C LYS A 121 18.08 -0.20 -10.94
N VAL A 122 18.24 -0.95 -9.85
CA VAL A 122 18.32 -2.41 -9.93
C VAL A 122 16.90 -2.98 -9.99
N GLU A 123 16.46 -3.36 -11.19
CA GLU A 123 15.17 -4.02 -11.40
C GLU A 123 15.30 -5.54 -11.20
N GLY A 124 14.27 -6.15 -10.60
CA GLY A 124 14.30 -7.58 -10.32
C GLY A 124 14.18 -8.38 -11.61
N GLN A 125 15.28 -8.97 -12.09
CA GLN A 125 15.33 -9.52 -13.44
C GLN A 125 14.50 -10.78 -13.69
N ARG A 126 14.04 -11.54 -12.66
CA ARG A 126 13.41 -12.86 -12.89
C ARG A 126 12.21 -13.24 -12.02
N ASP A 127 11.96 -12.53 -10.91
CA ASP A 127 10.80 -12.77 -10.04
C ASP A 127 10.32 -11.44 -9.45
N GLN A 128 9.00 -11.21 -9.40
CA GLN A 128 8.36 -10.01 -8.83
C GLN A 128 8.69 -9.77 -7.34
N PHE A 129 9.46 -10.65 -6.70
CA PHE A 129 9.81 -10.65 -5.28
C PHE A 129 11.29 -10.39 -4.98
N SER A 130 12.16 -10.22 -5.99
CA SER A 130 13.59 -9.97 -5.74
C SER A 130 13.89 -8.52 -5.33
N SER A 131 14.59 -8.37 -4.21
CA SER A 131 14.94 -7.07 -3.63
C SER A 131 16.46 -6.89 -3.51
N HIS A 132 16.91 -5.64 -3.63
CA HIS A 132 18.32 -5.27 -3.52
C HIS A 132 18.58 -4.61 -2.16
N HIS A 133 19.02 -5.40 -1.17
CA HIS A 133 19.21 -4.95 0.22
C HIS A 133 20.67 -4.68 0.59
N ALA A 134 21.62 -5.05 -0.28
CA ALA A 134 23.04 -4.81 -0.05
C ALA A 134 23.35 -3.33 0.08
N ASN A 135 24.19 -2.98 1.07
CA ASN A 135 24.79 -1.66 1.19
C ASN A 135 26.32 -1.78 1.17
N ILE A 136 26.92 -1.52 0.00
CA ILE A 136 28.37 -1.52 -0.21
C ILE A 136 28.79 -0.18 -0.79
N MET A 137 29.87 0.40 -0.28
CA MET A 137 30.51 1.58 -0.86
C MET A 137 31.93 1.23 -1.29
N ILE A 138 32.33 1.66 -2.49
CA ILE A 138 33.73 1.63 -2.93
C ILE A 138 34.16 3.07 -3.16
N LEU A 139 35.10 3.54 -2.34
CA LEU A 139 35.66 4.88 -2.44
C LEU A 139 37.00 4.78 -3.16
N GLN A 140 37.11 5.44 -4.30
CA GLN A 140 38.34 5.47 -5.09
C GLN A 140 39.17 6.70 -4.74
N TYR A 141 40.43 6.48 -4.41
CA TYR A 141 41.45 7.51 -4.17
C TYR A 141 42.46 7.50 -5.32
N LYS A 142 43.42 8.44 -5.31
CA LYS A 142 44.48 8.49 -6.33
C LYS A 142 45.41 7.28 -6.28
N ASP A 143 45.59 6.73 -5.09
CA ASP A 143 46.61 5.74 -4.74
C ASP A 143 46.02 4.38 -4.32
N GLY A 144 44.70 4.21 -4.41
CA GLY A 144 44.03 2.96 -4.05
C GLY A 144 42.53 3.09 -3.90
N ILE A 145 41.90 2.09 -3.29
CA ILE A 145 40.47 2.07 -2.98
C ILE A 145 40.23 1.73 -1.50
N ARG A 146 38.99 1.96 -1.05
CA ARG A 146 38.49 1.44 0.23
C ARG A 146 37.09 0.88 0.05
N VAL A 147 36.83 -0.27 0.67
CA VAL A 147 35.53 -0.95 0.64
C VAL A 147 34.86 -0.80 1.99
N ILE A 148 33.58 -0.41 1.98
CA ILE A 148 32.74 -0.31 3.16
C ILE A 148 31.53 -1.21 2.94
N VAL A 149 31.23 -2.08 3.90
CA VAL A 149 30.02 -2.90 3.90
C VAL A 149 29.20 -2.50 5.12
N SER A 150 27.94 -2.14 4.90
CA SER A 150 27.08 -1.52 5.90
C SER A 150 25.69 -2.15 5.94
N THR A 151 24.97 -1.91 7.04
CA THR A 151 23.53 -2.18 7.15
C THR A 151 22.67 -0.96 6.87
N ALA A 152 23.26 0.23 6.74
CA ALA A 152 22.57 1.50 6.55
C ALA A 152 22.37 1.87 5.07
N GLY A 153 21.15 2.27 4.71
CA GLY A 153 20.88 2.95 3.45
C GLY A 153 21.46 4.37 3.39
N LEU A 154 21.39 5.00 2.23
CA LEU A 154 21.98 6.33 1.99
C LEU A 154 20.95 7.46 2.12
N TYR A 155 20.33 7.56 3.29
CA TYR A 155 19.32 8.58 3.60
C TYR A 155 19.28 8.86 5.11
N SER A 156 18.75 10.02 5.51
CA SER A 156 19.00 10.57 6.86
C SER A 156 18.51 9.67 8.00
N VAL A 157 17.33 9.06 7.88
CA VAL A 157 16.70 8.27 8.94
C VAL A 157 17.59 7.12 9.43
N ASP A 158 18.31 6.45 8.52
CA ASP A 158 19.20 5.35 8.88
C ASP A 158 20.47 5.80 9.63
N TRP A 159 20.81 7.09 9.57
CA TRP A 159 22.01 7.66 10.19
C TRP A 159 21.71 8.59 11.38
N GLU A 160 20.44 8.79 11.74
CA GLU A 160 20.00 9.68 12.82
C GLU A 160 19.86 8.93 14.15
N ASN A 161 18.84 8.09 14.31
CA ASN A 161 18.45 7.51 15.60
C ASN A 161 18.34 5.98 15.61
N ARG A 162 18.93 5.32 14.61
CA ARG A 162 18.91 3.85 14.47
C ARG A 162 20.27 3.24 14.78
N THR A 163 20.25 2.01 15.28
CA THR A 163 21.47 1.21 15.45
C THR A 163 21.78 0.50 14.14
N GLN A 164 22.85 0.92 13.48
CA GLN A 164 23.40 0.32 12.27
C GLN A 164 24.85 -0.12 12.51
N GLY A 165 25.34 -1.05 11.70
CA GLY A 165 26.73 -1.47 11.69
C GLY A 165 27.40 -1.23 10.35
N LEU A 166 28.70 -1.00 10.36
CA LEU A 166 29.54 -0.99 9.17
C LEU A 166 30.95 -1.48 9.47
N TRP A 167 31.53 -2.17 8.50
CA TRP A 167 32.94 -2.50 8.46
C TRP A 167 33.62 -1.65 7.39
N ILE A 168 34.82 -1.15 7.70
CA ILE A 168 35.62 -0.32 6.81
C ILE A 168 36.97 -1.01 6.56
N SER A 169 37.24 -1.39 5.31
CA SER A 169 38.52 -2.01 4.92
C SER A 169 39.70 -1.08 5.21
N PRO A 170 40.95 -1.61 5.31
CA PRO A 170 42.15 -0.80 5.21
C PRO A 170 42.20 -0.04 3.88
N HIS A 171 43.20 0.85 3.75
CA HIS A 171 43.49 1.44 2.44
C HIS A 171 44.06 0.34 1.55
N LEU A 172 43.49 0.13 0.37
CA LEU A 172 43.88 -0.93 -0.55
C LEU A 172 44.65 -0.29 -1.71
N PRO A 173 45.99 -0.28 -1.67
CA PRO A 173 46.79 0.42 -2.65
C PRO A 173 46.68 -0.24 -4.03
N TYR A 174 46.92 0.54 -5.09
CA TYR A 174 47.01 -0.04 -6.43
C TYR A 174 48.25 -0.91 -6.61
N LEU A 175 48.06 -2.04 -7.26
CA LEU A 175 49.11 -2.91 -7.74
C LEU A 175 49.88 -2.25 -8.90
N PRO A 176 51.17 -2.59 -9.09
CA PRO A 176 51.93 -2.10 -10.24
C PRO A 176 51.32 -2.58 -11.56
N GLU A 177 51.51 -1.83 -12.65
CA GLU A 177 50.93 -2.17 -13.97
C GLU A 177 51.33 -3.54 -14.50
N SER A 178 52.47 -4.08 -14.06
CA SER A 178 52.94 -5.43 -14.42
C SER A 178 52.28 -6.56 -13.63
N ALA A 179 51.44 -6.27 -12.63
CA ALA A 179 50.78 -7.27 -11.80
C ALA A 179 49.69 -8.02 -12.58
N LYS A 180 49.49 -9.29 -12.23
CA LYS A 180 48.38 -10.10 -12.76
C LYS A 180 47.10 -9.73 -12.01
N LEU A 181 45.94 -9.86 -12.66
CA LEU A 181 44.63 -9.58 -12.05
C LEU A 181 44.35 -10.46 -10.80
N SER A 182 45.04 -11.60 -10.67
CA SER A 182 44.94 -12.51 -9.52
C SER A 182 45.83 -12.12 -8.34
N ASP A 183 46.75 -11.17 -8.49
CA ASP A 183 47.70 -10.77 -7.45
C ASP A 183 47.00 -9.91 -6.38
N GLY A 184 47.62 -9.74 -5.21
CA GLY A 184 47.04 -8.95 -4.12
C GLY A 184 45.73 -9.53 -3.55
N GLU A 185 45.57 -10.85 -3.56
CA GLU A 185 44.44 -11.52 -2.91
C GLU A 185 44.68 -11.62 -1.39
N SER A 186 43.59 -11.47 -0.65
CA SER A 186 43.53 -11.65 0.81
C SER A 186 43.65 -13.13 1.21
N PRO A 187 44.11 -13.44 2.43
CA PRO A 187 44.08 -14.81 2.97
C PRO A 187 42.66 -15.39 3.11
N THR A 188 41.62 -14.55 3.00
CA THR A 188 40.21 -14.92 3.12
C THR A 188 39.50 -15.05 1.77
N GLY A 189 40.16 -14.74 0.65
CA GLY A 189 39.55 -14.77 -0.70
C GLY A 189 38.58 -13.62 -0.97
N PHE A 190 38.60 -12.56 -0.16
CA PHE A 190 37.70 -11.41 -0.24
C PHE A 190 37.71 -10.72 -1.61
N LYS A 191 38.88 -10.57 -2.24
CA LYS A 191 38.99 -9.88 -3.54
C LYS A 191 38.21 -10.62 -4.62
N LYS A 192 38.47 -11.91 -4.79
CA LYS A 192 37.73 -12.78 -5.72
C LYS A 192 36.24 -12.85 -5.41
N ASP A 193 35.86 -12.89 -4.14
CA ASP A 193 34.44 -12.94 -3.76
C ASP A 193 33.73 -11.60 -4.08
N LEU A 194 34.37 -10.46 -3.85
CA LEU A 194 33.83 -9.14 -4.21
C LEU A 194 33.72 -8.96 -5.73
N GLU A 195 34.76 -9.35 -6.47
CA GLU A 195 34.76 -9.37 -7.94
C GLU A 195 33.61 -10.23 -8.48
N ARG A 196 33.46 -11.46 -7.95
CA ARG A 196 32.38 -12.37 -8.32
C ARG A 196 31.01 -11.75 -8.03
N TYR A 197 30.84 -11.10 -6.88
CA TYR A 197 29.59 -10.45 -6.49
C TYR A 197 29.22 -9.29 -7.42
N LEU A 198 30.15 -8.37 -7.69
CA LEU A 198 29.93 -7.23 -8.59
C LEU A 198 29.60 -7.68 -10.03
N SER A 199 30.23 -8.76 -10.49
CA SER A 199 30.01 -9.30 -11.83
C SER A 199 28.58 -9.84 -12.04
N LYS A 200 27.91 -10.31 -10.97
CA LYS A 200 26.53 -10.85 -11.03
C LYS A 200 25.44 -9.79 -11.28
N TYR A 201 25.79 -8.50 -11.24
CA TYR A 201 24.87 -7.43 -11.60
C TYR A 201 24.71 -7.25 -13.11
N GLU A 202 25.70 -7.71 -13.91
CA GLU A 202 25.72 -7.58 -15.37
C GLU A 202 25.49 -6.13 -15.85
N GLN A 203 25.95 -5.14 -15.07
CA GLN A 203 25.79 -3.72 -15.36
C GLN A 203 27.08 -3.12 -15.95
N PRO A 204 27.06 -2.51 -17.15
CA PRO A 204 28.24 -1.92 -17.76
C PRO A 204 28.93 -0.85 -16.91
N ALA A 205 28.15 -0.11 -16.10
CA ALA A 205 28.69 0.90 -15.20
C ALA A 205 29.57 0.33 -14.07
N LEU A 206 29.50 -0.98 -13.82
CA LEU A 206 30.34 -1.66 -12.83
C LEU A 206 31.68 -2.14 -13.41
N THR A 207 31.88 -2.13 -14.72
CA THR A 207 33.13 -2.60 -15.35
C THR A 207 34.36 -1.89 -14.79
N GLN A 208 34.30 -0.56 -14.68
CA GLN A 208 35.41 0.23 -14.10
C GLN A 208 35.66 -0.13 -12.62
N TRP A 209 34.62 -0.49 -11.88
CA TRP A 209 34.70 -0.80 -10.46
C TRP A 209 35.25 -2.21 -10.23
N ILE A 210 34.85 -3.16 -11.07
CA ILE A 210 35.43 -4.51 -11.12
C ILE A 210 36.93 -4.40 -11.42
N TYR A 211 37.31 -3.60 -12.43
CA TYR A 211 38.72 -3.36 -12.73
C TYR A 211 39.48 -2.69 -11.57
N ALA A 212 38.88 -1.69 -10.91
CA ALA A 212 39.48 -1.06 -9.73
C ALA A 212 39.71 -2.05 -8.58
N VAL A 213 38.81 -3.02 -8.37
CA VAL A 213 38.98 -4.11 -7.40
C VAL A 213 40.10 -5.06 -7.84
N GLN A 214 40.14 -5.45 -9.12
CA GLN A 214 41.18 -6.32 -9.67
C GLN A 214 42.59 -5.69 -9.56
N MET A 215 42.70 -4.36 -9.67
CA MET A 215 43.97 -3.65 -9.59
C MET A 215 44.37 -3.23 -8.18
N ALA A 216 43.57 -3.50 -7.15
CA ALA A 216 43.91 -3.16 -5.77
C ALA A 216 44.47 -4.37 -5.00
N ASP A 217 45.35 -4.10 -4.03
CA ASP A 217 45.91 -5.08 -3.12
C ASP A 217 45.03 -5.26 -1.87
N PHE A 218 44.48 -6.46 -1.69
CA PHE A 218 43.62 -6.87 -0.58
C PHE A 218 44.35 -7.73 0.45
N SER A 219 45.67 -7.89 0.37
CA SER A 219 46.45 -8.75 1.28
C SER A 219 46.21 -8.49 2.77
N ASP A 220 45.96 -7.24 3.15
CA ASP A 220 45.66 -6.82 4.53
C ASP A 220 44.20 -7.05 4.97
N VAL A 221 43.31 -7.51 4.06
CA VAL A 221 41.91 -7.81 4.41
C VAL A 221 41.84 -9.16 5.12
N ASN A 222 41.33 -9.16 6.35
CA ASN A 222 41.31 -10.32 7.25
C ASN A 222 39.90 -10.85 7.57
N VAL A 223 38.88 -10.40 6.82
CA VAL A 223 37.48 -10.83 6.94
C VAL A 223 37.03 -11.54 5.67
N PHE A 224 36.02 -12.42 5.76
CA PHE A 224 35.42 -13.05 4.58
C PHE A 224 34.20 -12.26 4.11
N LEU A 225 33.99 -12.15 2.80
CA LEU A 225 32.74 -11.65 2.25
C LEU A 225 31.67 -12.76 2.31
N VAL A 226 30.47 -12.42 2.78
CA VAL A 226 29.27 -13.26 2.65
C VAL A 226 28.20 -12.47 1.92
N ALA A 227 27.79 -12.95 0.76
CA ALA A 227 26.85 -12.27 -0.10
C ALA A 227 25.75 -13.22 -0.58
N SER A 228 24.64 -12.64 -1.00
CA SER A 228 23.54 -13.36 -1.65
C SER A 228 23.24 -12.69 -2.98
N VAL A 229 22.95 -13.50 -3.99
CA VAL A 229 22.56 -13.06 -5.32
C VAL A 229 21.29 -13.81 -5.71
N PRO A 230 20.26 -13.15 -6.26
CA PRO A 230 19.05 -13.82 -6.71
C PRO A 230 19.36 -14.87 -7.79
N GLY A 231 18.88 -16.09 -7.59
CA GLY A 231 19.16 -17.19 -8.50
C GLY A 231 18.86 -18.56 -7.91
N ILE A 232 19.02 -19.56 -8.77
CA ILE A 232 18.99 -20.98 -8.42
C ILE A 232 20.39 -21.53 -8.69
N TYR A 233 21.01 -22.11 -7.67
CA TYR A 233 22.38 -22.60 -7.70
C TYR A 233 22.41 -24.11 -7.46
N GLU A 234 23.26 -24.79 -8.22
CA GLU A 234 23.52 -26.21 -8.10
C GLU A 234 24.98 -26.47 -7.70
N ALA A 235 25.22 -27.60 -7.04
CA ALA A 235 26.55 -28.10 -6.69
C ALA A 235 27.47 -27.06 -6.00
N VAL A 236 28.70 -26.90 -6.51
CA VAL A 236 29.75 -26.08 -5.89
C VAL A 236 29.40 -24.58 -5.89
N GLU A 237 28.64 -24.09 -6.87
CA GLU A 237 28.30 -22.66 -6.95
C GLU A 237 27.43 -22.21 -5.76
N ALA A 238 26.65 -23.14 -5.21
CA ALA A 238 25.83 -22.88 -4.02
C ALA A 238 26.66 -22.48 -2.80
N ASN A 239 27.92 -22.92 -2.69
CA ASN A 239 28.82 -22.57 -1.59
C ASN A 239 29.41 -21.16 -1.68
N PHE A 240 29.12 -20.40 -2.76
CA PHE A 240 29.52 -19.01 -2.87
C PHE A 240 28.52 -18.01 -2.28
N TRP A 241 27.29 -18.45 -1.99
CA TRP A 241 26.20 -17.54 -1.62
C TRP A 241 25.46 -17.95 -0.33
N GLY A 242 24.85 -16.95 0.32
CA GLY A 242 23.93 -17.10 1.44
C GLY A 242 24.44 -18.00 2.58
N TYR A 243 23.54 -18.83 3.14
CA TYR A 243 23.88 -19.62 4.33
C TYR A 243 24.91 -20.71 4.03
N ARG A 244 25.02 -21.15 2.77
CA ARG A 244 25.99 -22.16 2.34
C ARG A 244 27.41 -21.60 2.30
N LYS A 245 27.59 -20.34 1.88
CA LYS A 245 28.89 -19.64 2.01
C LYS A 245 29.33 -19.57 3.47
N LEU A 246 28.43 -19.18 4.36
CA LEU A 246 28.72 -19.15 5.79
C LEU A 246 29.11 -20.54 6.31
N ALA A 247 28.31 -21.57 6.03
CA ALA A 247 28.59 -22.95 6.43
C ALA A 247 29.96 -23.42 5.94
N HIS A 248 30.31 -23.12 4.69
CA HIS A 248 31.60 -23.48 4.11
C HIS A 248 32.76 -22.82 4.87
N VAL A 249 32.72 -21.50 5.08
CA VAL A 249 33.75 -20.78 5.84
C VAL A 249 33.87 -21.33 7.27
N LEU A 250 32.75 -21.55 7.96
CA LEU A 250 32.77 -22.08 9.32
C LEU A 250 33.33 -23.50 9.38
N SER A 251 32.97 -24.37 8.43
CA SER A 251 33.52 -25.74 8.34
C SER A 251 35.03 -25.77 8.09
N CYS A 252 35.59 -24.72 7.48
CA CYS A 252 37.02 -24.64 7.18
C CYS A 252 37.83 -23.96 8.29
N TYR A 253 37.23 -23.05 9.07
CA TYR A 253 38.00 -22.14 9.92
C TYR A 253 37.44 -21.88 11.33
N ALA A 254 36.21 -22.30 11.65
CA ALA A 254 35.66 -22.10 13.00
C ALA A 254 36.01 -23.28 13.91
N THR A 255 36.64 -23.00 15.05
CA THR A 255 36.97 -23.99 16.07
C THR A 255 36.37 -23.54 17.40
N LEU A 256 35.60 -24.42 18.03
CA LEU A 256 35.00 -24.15 19.34
C LEU A 256 35.67 -24.99 20.44
N PRO A 257 35.84 -24.42 21.65
CA PRO A 257 36.27 -25.19 22.82
C PRO A 257 35.22 -26.24 23.27
N ASP A 258 33.93 -25.94 23.11
CA ASP A 258 32.80 -26.82 23.46
C ASP A 258 31.65 -26.69 22.43
N ALA A 259 30.92 -27.80 22.18
CA ALA A 259 29.98 -27.94 21.07
C ALA A 259 28.59 -27.32 21.34
N GLN A 260 28.27 -26.90 22.58
CA GLN A 260 26.92 -26.51 23.01
C GLN A 260 26.61 -25.00 22.96
N TRP A 261 27.52 -24.16 22.44
CA TRP A 261 27.32 -22.70 22.45
C TRP A 261 26.10 -22.30 21.59
N PRO A 262 25.09 -21.59 22.14
CA PRO A 262 23.89 -21.21 21.40
C PRO A 262 24.20 -20.35 20.17
N ILE A 263 23.43 -20.53 19.11
CA ILE A 263 23.39 -19.61 17.97
C ILE A 263 22.53 -18.41 18.34
N VAL A 264 23.10 -17.22 18.17
CA VAL A 264 22.40 -15.95 18.35
C VAL A 264 22.23 -15.31 16.99
N ALA A 265 20.97 -15.16 16.59
CA ALA A 265 20.58 -14.34 15.46
C ALA A 265 20.04 -13.00 15.97
N GLN A 266 20.29 -11.93 15.24
CA GLN A 266 19.71 -10.61 15.47
C GLN A 266 19.41 -10.00 14.10
N SER A 267 18.16 -9.61 13.87
CA SER A 267 17.81 -8.92 12.62
C SER A 267 16.58 -8.03 12.77
N SER A 268 16.43 -7.04 11.91
CA SER A 268 15.29 -6.12 11.93
C SER A 268 14.06 -6.67 11.22
N GLY A 269 14.19 -7.70 10.39
CA GLY A 269 13.10 -8.32 9.66
C GLY A 269 13.03 -9.83 9.81
N VAL A 270 11.81 -10.37 9.69
CA VAL A 270 11.50 -11.80 9.90
C VAL A 270 10.71 -12.35 8.72
N GLY A 271 11.29 -13.33 8.03
CA GLY A 271 10.66 -14.04 6.91
C GLY A 271 9.69 -15.14 7.34
N CYS A 272 9.11 -15.83 6.34
CA CYS A 272 8.26 -17.00 6.55
C CYS A 272 9.10 -18.30 6.61
N PHE A 273 9.16 -18.92 7.78
CA PHE A 273 9.97 -20.12 8.04
C PHE A 273 9.19 -21.41 7.77
N GLY A 274 7.89 -21.42 8.06
CA GLY A 274 7.07 -22.63 8.15
C GLY A 274 7.21 -23.27 9.53
N LEU A 275 7.15 -24.61 9.60
CA LEU A 275 7.47 -25.36 10.83
C LEU A 275 8.96 -25.20 11.18
N PHE A 276 9.29 -25.31 12.48
CA PHE A 276 10.65 -25.15 13.00
C PHE A 276 11.66 -26.06 12.28
N GLU A 277 11.25 -27.30 12.02
CA GLU A 277 12.06 -28.38 11.45
C GLU A 277 12.38 -28.15 9.96
N ASN A 278 11.58 -27.33 9.25
CA ASN A 278 11.65 -27.25 7.79
C ASN A 278 12.88 -26.50 7.28
N TRP A 279 13.12 -25.30 7.81
CA TRP A 279 14.17 -24.39 7.32
C TRP A 279 15.06 -23.88 8.45
N LEU A 280 14.47 -23.49 9.58
CA LEU A 280 15.25 -22.94 10.69
C LEU A 280 16.20 -24.01 11.28
N LEU A 281 15.68 -25.18 11.66
CA LEU A 281 16.51 -26.26 12.19
C LEU A 281 17.41 -26.88 11.12
N LYS A 282 16.80 -27.32 10.02
CA LYS A 282 17.46 -28.12 8.98
C LYS A 282 18.52 -27.36 8.19
N ASP A 283 18.29 -26.10 7.88
CA ASP A 283 19.21 -25.29 7.08
C ASP A 283 19.98 -24.31 7.97
N ILE A 284 19.31 -23.37 8.62
CA ILE A 284 20.00 -22.25 9.31
C ILE A 284 20.80 -22.71 10.53
N ILE A 285 20.18 -23.38 11.50
CA ILE A 285 20.84 -23.84 12.73
C ILE A 285 21.95 -24.83 12.38
N TRP A 286 21.68 -25.79 11.50
CA TRP A 286 22.67 -26.75 11.03
C TRP A 286 23.87 -26.10 10.33
N CYS A 287 23.64 -25.13 9.43
CA CYS A 287 24.71 -24.47 8.70
C CYS A 287 25.54 -23.53 9.59
N MET A 288 24.88 -22.78 10.47
CA MET A 288 25.55 -21.89 11.42
C MET A 288 26.23 -22.65 12.58
N SER A 289 25.97 -23.95 12.75
CA SER A 289 26.67 -24.79 13.73
C SER A 289 27.93 -25.48 13.19
N LYS A 290 28.28 -25.30 11.91
CA LYS A 290 29.46 -25.96 11.32
C LYS A 290 30.78 -25.49 11.97
N GLU A 291 31.74 -26.41 12.04
CA GLU A 291 33.06 -26.22 12.63
C GLU A 291 34.07 -27.20 12.00
N THR A 292 35.37 -26.94 12.16
CA THR A 292 36.46 -27.71 11.53
C THR A 292 36.56 -29.19 11.91
N SER A 293 36.03 -29.61 13.07
CA SER A 293 36.46 -30.89 13.68
C SER A 293 35.37 -31.78 14.29
N LYS A 294 34.07 -31.45 14.20
CA LYS A 294 33.00 -32.37 14.64
C LYS A 294 31.73 -32.20 13.80
N ASP A 295 31.22 -33.30 13.25
CA ASP A 295 29.78 -33.43 12.99
C ASP A 295 29.10 -33.79 14.33
N SER A 296 28.88 -32.79 15.18
CA SER A 296 28.00 -32.97 16.35
C SER A 296 26.61 -33.31 15.84
N LYS A 297 26.07 -34.48 16.23
CA LYS A 297 24.68 -34.86 15.94
C LYS A 297 23.65 -34.00 16.68
N ASN A 298 24.08 -33.26 17.70
CA ASN A 298 23.21 -32.40 18.50
C ASN A 298 23.29 -30.95 18.01
N HIS A 299 22.13 -30.39 17.67
CA HIS A 299 22.00 -28.99 17.29
C HIS A 299 22.11 -28.08 18.52
N PRO A 300 22.87 -26.97 18.47
CA PRO A 300 22.92 -25.99 19.56
C PRO A 300 21.57 -25.29 19.72
N GLN A 301 21.33 -24.73 20.91
CA GLN A 301 20.15 -23.88 21.14
C GLN A 301 20.16 -22.67 20.19
N PHE A 302 18.97 -22.27 19.75
CA PHE A 302 18.77 -21.05 18.96
C PHE A 302 18.18 -19.93 19.82
N GLN A 303 18.69 -18.72 19.64
CA GLN A 303 18.25 -17.51 20.33
C GLN A 303 18.13 -16.39 19.30
N PHE A 304 16.99 -15.70 19.29
CA PHE A 304 16.71 -14.67 18.28
C PHE A 304 16.38 -13.33 18.93
N ILE A 305 17.26 -12.35 18.76
CA ILE A 305 17.04 -10.98 19.20
C ILE A 305 16.18 -10.27 18.17
N TYR A 306 14.96 -9.92 18.58
CA TYR A 306 14.02 -9.15 17.79
C TYR A 306 13.28 -8.18 18.72
N PRO A 307 13.08 -6.90 18.37
CA PRO A 307 12.46 -5.95 19.30
C PRO A 307 11.01 -6.31 19.63
N SER A 308 10.65 -6.20 20.90
CA SER A 308 9.26 -6.31 21.36
C SER A 308 8.46 -5.05 21.05
N ILE A 309 7.15 -5.13 21.25
CA ILE A 309 6.28 -3.94 21.25
C ILE A 309 6.75 -2.90 22.27
N GLU A 310 7.24 -3.33 23.44
CA GLU A 310 7.71 -2.42 24.48
C GLU A 310 9.03 -1.75 24.10
N ASN A 311 9.98 -2.49 23.51
CA ASN A 311 11.18 -1.89 22.92
C ASN A 311 10.81 -0.79 21.92
N TYR A 312 9.84 -1.06 21.04
CA TYR A 312 9.39 -0.05 20.08
C TYR A 312 8.81 1.17 20.78
N LYS A 313 7.87 1.00 21.74
CA LYS A 313 7.25 2.13 22.46
C LYS A 313 8.27 3.05 23.14
N GLN A 314 9.36 2.48 23.64
CA GLN A 314 10.43 3.21 24.32
C GLN A 314 11.46 3.81 23.36
N SER A 315 11.38 3.50 22.06
CA SER A 315 12.33 3.95 21.06
C SER A 315 12.13 5.41 20.61
N PHE A 316 13.18 6.01 20.07
CA PHE A 316 13.10 7.29 19.36
C PHE A 316 12.16 7.21 18.14
N ASP A 317 12.16 6.06 17.48
CA ASP A 317 11.36 5.76 16.31
C ASP A 317 9.85 5.83 16.61
N CYS A 318 9.40 5.40 17.80
CA CYS A 318 7.99 5.52 18.21
C CYS A 318 7.53 6.98 18.40
N GLN A 319 8.42 7.90 18.78
CA GLN A 319 8.04 9.31 18.90
C GLN A 319 7.61 9.91 17.56
N HIS A 320 8.22 9.40 16.48
CA HIS A 320 7.94 9.77 15.11
C HIS A 320 7.02 8.76 14.40
N LEU A 321 6.72 7.62 15.02
CA LEU A 321 5.99 6.49 14.44
C LEU A 321 6.56 6.01 13.11
N ILE A 322 7.87 5.87 13.10
CA ILE A 322 8.65 5.24 12.04
C ILE A 322 9.24 3.93 12.57
N THR A 323 9.62 2.98 11.71
CA THR A 323 10.28 1.75 12.17
C THR A 323 11.19 1.15 11.09
N PRO A 324 12.33 0.53 11.44
CA PRO A 324 13.11 -0.30 10.54
C PRO A 324 12.69 -1.77 10.59
N LEU A 325 11.68 -2.10 11.42
CA LEU A 325 11.32 -3.46 11.76
C LEU A 325 10.28 -4.00 10.79
N SER A 326 10.55 -5.18 10.22
CA SER A 326 9.69 -5.80 9.19
C SER A 326 9.34 -7.23 9.59
N TYR A 327 8.25 -7.41 10.32
CA TYR A 327 7.70 -8.73 10.62
C TYR A 327 6.19 -8.74 10.38
N LYS A 328 5.78 -9.23 9.22
CA LYS A 328 4.38 -9.20 8.80
C LYS A 328 3.51 -10.10 9.67
N ALA A 329 2.32 -9.62 10.03
CA ALA A 329 1.32 -10.37 10.78
C ALA A 329 0.97 -11.74 10.14
N GLU A 330 0.93 -11.80 8.81
CA GLU A 330 0.68 -13.04 8.07
C GLU A 330 1.81 -14.07 8.21
N ASN A 331 3.07 -13.62 8.30
CA ASN A 331 4.19 -14.53 8.56
C ASN A 331 4.12 -15.00 10.02
N HIS A 332 3.85 -14.08 10.94
CA HIS A 332 3.78 -14.37 12.36
C HIS A 332 2.70 -15.40 12.70
N SER A 333 1.48 -15.27 12.15
CA SER A 333 0.40 -16.24 12.39
C SER A 333 0.73 -17.67 11.96
N LYS A 334 1.66 -17.84 11.01
CA LYS A 334 2.12 -19.15 10.51
C LYS A 334 3.29 -19.73 11.34
N GLN A 335 3.88 -18.96 12.24
CA GLN A 335 5.10 -19.36 12.98
C GLN A 335 5.17 -18.81 14.42
N GLN A 336 4.05 -18.80 15.14
CA GLN A 336 3.99 -18.32 16.53
C GLN A 336 4.93 -19.08 17.47
N TRP A 337 5.32 -20.31 17.13
CA TRP A 337 6.35 -21.08 17.83
C TRP A 337 7.67 -20.30 17.99
N LEU A 338 7.95 -19.33 17.10
CA LEU A 338 9.15 -18.50 17.13
C LEU A 338 9.26 -17.67 18.41
N GLU A 339 8.13 -17.30 19.03
CA GLU A 339 8.11 -16.50 20.27
C GLU A 339 8.92 -17.14 21.40
N SER A 340 8.94 -18.47 21.48
CA SER A 340 9.70 -19.21 22.49
C SER A 340 11.22 -19.05 22.37
N TYR A 341 11.70 -18.55 21.22
CA TYR A 341 13.10 -18.30 20.89
C TYR A 341 13.45 -16.80 20.90
N LEU A 342 12.50 -15.89 21.21
CA LEU A 342 12.72 -14.45 21.14
C LEU A 342 13.38 -13.85 22.38
N TYR A 343 14.27 -12.89 22.13
CA TYR A 343 15.01 -12.11 23.11
C TYR A 343 14.87 -10.63 22.80
N GLN A 344 14.78 -9.82 23.87
CA GLN A 344 14.58 -8.37 23.83
C GLN A 344 15.78 -7.67 23.19
N TRP A 345 15.52 -6.57 22.48
CA TRP A 345 16.59 -5.63 22.14
C TRP A 345 17.02 -4.88 23.41
N LYS A 346 18.26 -5.09 23.82
CA LYS A 346 18.94 -4.33 24.88
C LYS A 346 20.38 -4.05 24.44
N ALA A 347 20.79 -2.81 24.55
CA ALA A 347 22.08 -2.28 24.16
C ALA A 347 22.50 -1.12 25.10
N THR A 348 22.21 -1.27 26.39
CA THR A 348 22.45 -0.31 27.48
C THR A 348 23.93 0.05 27.53
N ARG A 349 24.81 -0.95 27.45
CA ARG A 349 26.27 -0.75 27.49
C ARG A 349 26.77 0.20 26.40
N THR A 350 26.07 0.22 25.27
CA THR A 350 26.43 1.07 24.14
C THR A 350 25.55 2.32 24.03
N GLY A 351 24.64 2.56 24.97
CA GLY A 351 23.72 3.70 24.98
C GLY A 351 22.70 3.65 23.82
N ARG A 352 22.27 2.45 23.40
CA ARG A 352 21.44 2.25 22.18
C ARG A 352 20.10 1.56 22.43
N ASP A 353 19.65 1.45 23.67
CA ASP A 353 18.35 0.82 24.01
C ASP A 353 17.17 1.43 23.25
N CYS A 354 17.12 2.77 23.20
CA CYS A 354 16.07 3.51 22.51
C CYS A 354 16.30 3.65 20.99
N ALA A 355 17.45 3.18 20.46
CA ALA A 355 17.79 3.24 19.05
C ALA A 355 17.50 1.91 18.37
N MET A 356 16.36 1.81 17.68
CA MET A 356 15.91 0.54 17.10
C MET A 356 16.97 -0.08 16.18
N PRO A 357 17.16 -1.41 16.26
CA PRO A 357 18.13 -2.10 15.43
C PRO A 357 17.64 -2.16 13.99
N ASN A 358 18.38 -1.55 13.09
CA ASN A 358 18.36 -1.88 11.66
C ASN A 358 19.63 -2.66 11.26
N ILE A 359 20.57 -2.84 12.19
CA ILE A 359 21.68 -3.80 12.10
C ILE A 359 21.15 -5.25 12.02
N LYS A 360 21.89 -6.13 11.35
CA LYS A 360 21.67 -7.59 11.39
C LYS A 360 23.00 -8.28 11.69
N SER A 361 22.98 -9.20 12.64
CA SER A 361 24.16 -9.92 13.08
C SER A 361 23.86 -11.35 13.51
N TYR A 362 24.87 -12.22 13.36
CA TYR A 362 24.77 -13.64 13.68
C TYR A 362 26.07 -14.11 14.32
N THR A 363 25.99 -14.94 15.36
CA THR A 363 27.16 -15.45 16.08
C THR A 363 26.80 -16.69 16.90
N ARG A 364 27.78 -17.24 17.63
CA ARG A 364 27.57 -18.17 18.76
C ARG A 364 28.18 -17.57 20.01
N ILE A 365 27.52 -17.74 21.15
CA ILE A 365 27.98 -17.15 22.43
C ILE A 365 28.30 -18.27 23.42
N SER A 366 29.43 -18.15 24.13
CA SER A 366 29.81 -19.06 25.19
C SER A 366 28.79 -19.07 26.34
N SER A 367 28.73 -20.16 27.10
CA SER A 367 27.81 -20.30 28.24
C SER A 367 28.01 -19.23 29.32
N ASP A 368 29.23 -18.74 29.50
CA ASP A 368 29.58 -17.63 30.40
C ASP A 368 29.37 -16.24 29.78
N SER A 369 28.94 -16.16 28.52
CA SER A 369 28.75 -14.92 27.75
C SER A 369 30.00 -14.05 27.58
N LYS A 370 31.20 -14.64 27.66
CA LYS A 370 32.50 -13.93 27.55
C LYS A 370 33.23 -14.15 26.24
N SER A 371 32.80 -15.06 25.39
CA SER A 371 33.51 -15.40 24.14
C SER A 371 32.58 -15.72 22.98
N ILE A 372 33.05 -15.39 21.77
CA ILE A 372 32.41 -15.78 20.50
C ILE A 372 33.43 -16.42 19.55
N PRO A 373 33.08 -17.46 18.78
CA PRO A 373 34.00 -18.14 17.87
C PRO A 373 34.01 -17.54 16.45
N TRP A 374 33.00 -16.72 16.11
CA TRP A 374 32.86 -16.01 14.85
C TRP A 374 31.76 -14.96 14.97
N PHE A 375 31.76 -13.94 14.13
CA PHE A 375 30.69 -12.93 14.07
C PHE A 375 30.35 -12.59 12.62
N VAL A 376 29.07 -12.36 12.33
CA VAL A 376 28.61 -11.90 11.02
C VAL A 376 27.93 -10.55 11.17
N LEU A 377 28.31 -9.58 10.35
CA LEU A 377 27.57 -8.33 10.12
C LEU A 377 27.05 -8.34 8.68
N THR A 378 25.76 -8.16 8.44
CA THR A 378 25.18 -8.31 7.10
C THR A 378 23.91 -7.47 6.90
N SER A 379 23.51 -7.25 5.65
CA SER A 379 22.17 -6.75 5.31
C SER A 379 21.09 -7.84 5.44
N ALA A 380 21.46 -9.12 5.43
CA ALA A 380 20.54 -10.25 5.40
C ALA A 380 19.71 -10.36 6.69
N ASN A 381 18.42 -10.07 6.58
CA ASN A 381 17.42 -10.42 7.57
C ASN A 381 17.24 -11.95 7.66
N LEU A 382 16.74 -12.46 8.78
CA LEU A 382 16.48 -13.89 8.93
C LEU A 382 15.27 -14.27 8.04
N SER A 383 15.56 -14.68 6.81
CA SER A 383 14.56 -15.02 5.79
C SER A 383 15.13 -15.93 4.70
N LYS A 384 14.26 -16.73 4.07
CA LYS A 384 14.61 -17.58 2.91
C LYS A 384 15.07 -16.77 1.70
N ALA A 385 14.53 -15.56 1.51
CA ALA A 385 14.89 -14.70 0.39
C ALA A 385 16.34 -14.19 0.50
N ALA A 386 16.76 -13.83 1.72
CA ALA A 386 18.10 -13.31 1.99
C ALA A 386 19.15 -14.43 2.10
N TRP A 387 18.89 -15.47 2.90
CA TRP A 387 19.86 -16.53 3.19
C TRP A 387 19.78 -17.72 2.24
N GLY A 388 18.69 -17.86 1.49
CA GLY A 388 18.41 -18.96 0.58
C GLY A 388 17.61 -20.11 1.21
N SER A 389 17.14 -21.03 0.37
CA SER A 389 16.43 -22.25 0.77
C SER A 389 16.59 -23.33 -0.29
N THR A 390 16.77 -24.58 0.16
CA THR A 390 16.92 -25.74 -0.74
C THR A 390 15.54 -26.39 -0.97
N LYS A 391 15.14 -26.56 -2.22
CA LYS A 391 13.90 -27.28 -2.61
C LYS A 391 14.25 -28.57 -3.34
N GLN A 392 13.57 -29.68 -3.03
CA GLN A 392 13.89 -31.03 -3.53
C GLN A 392 14.07 -31.13 -5.06
N TYR A 393 13.37 -30.32 -5.85
CA TYR A 393 13.38 -30.39 -7.32
C TYR A 393 13.84 -29.09 -8.01
N LYS A 394 14.29 -28.08 -7.25
CA LYS A 394 14.63 -26.74 -7.78
C LYS A 394 15.98 -26.19 -7.30
N GLY A 395 16.83 -27.01 -6.68
CA GLY A 395 18.15 -26.57 -6.21
C GLY A 395 18.12 -25.58 -5.04
N TYR A 396 19.27 -24.94 -4.77
CA TYR A 396 19.43 -23.92 -3.73
C TYR A 396 19.02 -22.55 -4.29
N SER A 397 17.91 -22.01 -3.82
CA SER A 397 17.32 -20.76 -4.34
C SER A 397 17.55 -19.59 -3.39
N ILE A 398 17.90 -18.42 -3.93
CA ILE A 398 18.03 -17.14 -3.23
C ILE A 398 17.18 -16.09 -3.95
N GLY A 399 16.54 -15.20 -3.19
CA GLY A 399 15.64 -14.18 -3.72
C GLY A 399 16.22 -12.76 -3.76
N ASN A 400 17.19 -12.43 -2.89
CA ASN A 400 17.68 -11.07 -2.70
C ASN A 400 19.17 -10.89 -2.99
N TYR A 401 19.54 -9.65 -3.35
CA TYR A 401 20.92 -9.20 -3.24
C TYR A 401 21.20 -8.79 -1.79
N GLU A 402 22.15 -9.45 -1.15
CA GLU A 402 22.60 -9.16 0.23
C GLU A 402 24.13 -9.11 0.27
N ALA A 403 24.68 -8.40 1.25
CA ALA A 403 26.12 -8.35 1.49
C ALA A 403 26.44 -8.20 2.98
N GLY A 404 27.54 -8.82 3.40
CA GLY A 404 28.03 -8.82 4.76
C GLY A 404 29.45 -9.35 4.88
N ILE A 405 29.98 -9.35 6.10
CA ILE A 405 31.32 -9.84 6.44
C ILE A 405 31.26 -10.85 7.58
N ILE A 406 32.14 -11.84 7.51
CA ILE A 406 32.38 -12.85 8.54
C ILE A 406 33.74 -12.57 9.19
N PHE A 407 33.72 -12.39 10.51
CA PHE A 407 34.90 -12.25 11.36
C PHE A 407 35.25 -13.61 11.94
N ILE A 408 36.48 -14.07 11.70
CA ILE A 408 37.01 -15.34 12.21
C ILE A 408 38.27 -15.05 13.05
N PRO A 409 38.33 -15.45 14.33
CA PRO A 409 39.45 -15.18 15.24
C PRO A 409 40.82 -15.53 14.69
N LYS A 410 40.94 -16.68 14.02
CA LYS A 410 42.18 -17.17 13.40
C LYS A 410 42.86 -16.14 12.49
N PHE A 411 42.08 -15.35 11.75
CA PHE A 411 42.62 -14.40 10.76
C PHE A 411 42.86 -13.00 11.32
N ILE A 412 42.21 -12.65 12.43
CA ILE A 412 42.24 -11.28 12.98
C ILE A 412 43.16 -11.19 14.20
N THR A 413 43.03 -12.14 15.11
CA THR A 413 43.73 -12.15 16.42
C THR A 413 44.64 -13.36 16.59
N GLY A 414 44.61 -14.32 15.66
CA GLY A 414 45.37 -15.57 15.76
C GLY A 414 44.87 -16.52 16.86
N THR A 415 43.70 -16.23 17.45
CA THR A 415 43.08 -17.03 18.52
C THR A 415 41.96 -17.92 17.97
N THR A 416 41.34 -18.74 18.83
CA THR A 416 40.16 -19.54 18.50
C THR A 416 38.84 -18.81 18.75
N THR A 417 38.82 -17.85 19.68
CA THR A 417 37.64 -17.04 20.04
C THR A 417 38.00 -15.57 20.18
N PHE A 418 37.01 -14.68 20.07
CA PHE A 418 37.10 -13.29 20.48
C PHE A 418 36.53 -13.10 21.88
N PRO A 419 37.18 -12.30 22.75
CA PRO A 419 36.58 -11.89 24.03
C PRO A 419 35.44 -10.89 23.79
N VAL A 420 34.35 -11.01 24.55
CA VAL A 420 33.18 -10.11 24.53
C VAL A 420 32.77 -9.75 25.96
N GLY A 421 32.05 -8.64 26.14
CA GLY A 421 31.65 -8.14 27.46
C GLY A 421 32.39 -6.88 27.88
N GLU A 422 32.61 -6.69 29.18
CA GLU A 422 33.24 -5.48 29.75
C GLU A 422 34.71 -5.66 30.14
N GLU A 423 35.14 -6.90 30.40
CA GLU A 423 36.48 -7.20 30.89
C GLU A 423 37.35 -7.80 29.78
N LYS A 424 38.59 -7.31 29.66
CA LYS A 424 39.62 -8.03 28.91
C LYS A 424 39.89 -9.35 29.61
N THR A 425 40.04 -10.43 28.85
CA THR A 425 40.47 -11.71 29.43
C THR A 425 41.84 -11.52 30.10
N PRO A 426 41.99 -11.81 31.41
CA PRO A 426 43.26 -11.63 32.11
C PRO A 426 44.38 -12.42 31.42
N GLY A 427 45.47 -11.75 31.04
CA GLY A 427 46.64 -12.37 30.41
C GLY A 427 46.62 -12.46 28.87
N THR A 428 45.65 -11.86 28.17
CA THR A 428 45.67 -11.74 26.70
C THR A 428 45.66 -10.27 26.24
N ASP A 429 46.46 -9.95 25.22
CA ASP A 429 46.51 -8.62 24.60
C ASP A 429 45.38 -8.39 23.56
N VAL A 430 44.42 -9.31 23.47
CA VAL A 430 43.36 -9.29 22.45
C VAL A 430 42.26 -8.29 22.84
N PRO A 431 41.97 -7.26 22.03
CA PRO A 431 40.87 -6.33 22.31
C PRO A 431 39.51 -7.01 22.34
N VAL A 432 38.60 -6.49 23.16
CA VAL A 432 37.21 -6.98 23.22
C VAL A 432 36.50 -6.71 21.90
N PHE A 433 35.82 -7.72 21.36
CA PHE A 433 35.04 -7.59 20.14
C PHE A 433 33.76 -6.77 20.41
N PRO A 434 33.49 -5.70 19.64
CA PRO A 434 32.36 -4.83 19.90
C PRO A 434 31.05 -5.48 19.43
N ILE A 435 30.27 -6.03 20.35
CA ILE A 435 28.90 -6.54 20.10
C ILE A 435 27.87 -5.40 20.29
N PRO A 436 26.88 -5.26 19.39
CA PRO A 436 25.91 -4.14 19.41
C PRO A 436 24.82 -4.23 20.49
N TYR A 437 24.72 -5.35 21.21
CA TYR A 437 23.72 -5.63 22.24
C TYR A 437 24.37 -6.15 23.53
N ASP A 438 23.60 -6.10 24.61
CA ASP A 438 24.05 -6.51 25.94
C ASP A 438 24.11 -8.03 26.07
N LEU A 439 25.01 -8.50 26.94
CA LEU A 439 25.16 -9.92 27.31
C LEU A 439 25.15 -10.04 28.84
N PRO A 440 24.52 -11.07 29.42
CA PRO A 440 23.73 -12.12 28.77
C PRO A 440 22.42 -11.59 28.15
N LEU A 441 21.86 -12.31 27.18
CA LEU A 441 20.64 -11.90 26.50
C LEU A 441 19.42 -11.91 27.43
N SER A 442 18.54 -10.93 27.29
CA SER A 442 17.27 -10.86 28.03
C SER A 442 16.15 -11.55 27.24
N LYS A 443 15.67 -12.69 27.72
CA LYS A 443 14.54 -13.41 27.11
C LYS A 443 13.25 -12.60 27.24
N TYR A 444 12.31 -12.79 26.33
CA TYR A 444 10.94 -12.25 26.46
C TYR A 444 10.26 -12.77 27.74
N GLU A 445 9.54 -11.89 28.43
CA GLU A 445 8.74 -12.18 29.62
C GLU A 445 7.33 -12.68 29.26
N SER A 446 6.56 -13.17 30.24
CA SER A 446 5.25 -13.83 30.06
C SER A 446 4.11 -12.94 29.55
N GLY A 447 4.38 -11.70 29.14
CA GLY A 447 3.43 -10.80 28.48
C GLY A 447 4.05 -10.04 27.28
N ASP A 448 5.29 -10.35 26.91
CA ASP A 448 5.94 -9.72 25.77
C ASP A 448 5.38 -10.26 24.46
N SER A 449 5.36 -9.42 23.44
CA SER A 449 5.05 -9.81 22.08
C SER A 449 6.01 -9.14 21.11
N PRO A 450 6.40 -9.82 20.01
CA PRO A 450 7.26 -9.21 19.02
C PRO A 450 6.58 -7.98 18.41
N PHE A 451 7.36 -6.98 18.03
CA PHE A 451 6.84 -5.91 17.19
C PHE A 451 6.42 -6.49 15.83
N ILE A 452 5.12 -6.59 15.59
CA ILE A 452 4.61 -7.09 14.31
C ILE A 452 4.26 -5.88 13.46
N ASP A 453 4.91 -5.79 12.31
CA ASP A 453 4.61 -4.78 11.31
C ASP A 453 3.22 -5.08 10.71
N LYS A 454 2.26 -4.24 11.08
CA LYS A 454 0.89 -4.23 10.55
C LYS A 454 0.76 -3.27 9.36
N PHE A 455 1.87 -2.67 8.91
CA PHE A 455 1.97 -1.61 7.91
C PHE A 455 2.92 -2.03 6.77
N ASN A 456 2.87 -1.36 5.62
CA ASN A 456 3.85 -1.55 4.53
C ASN A 456 4.85 -0.38 4.53
N GLU A 457 6.10 -0.65 4.15
CA GLU A 457 7.27 0.25 4.24
C GLU A 457 7.11 1.66 3.62
N ASP A 458 6.14 1.87 2.72
CA ASP A 458 5.84 3.19 2.13
C ASP A 458 4.95 4.11 3.02
N GLU A 459 4.40 3.60 4.13
CA GLU A 459 3.43 4.32 5.00
C GLU A 459 4.08 5.14 6.14
N ILE A 460 5.36 4.91 6.41
CA ILE A 460 6.09 5.41 7.59
C ILE A 460 6.35 6.92 7.56
N PHE A 461 6.61 7.50 6.38
CA PHE A 461 6.98 8.91 6.24
C PHE A 461 5.79 9.87 6.46
N LEU A 462 4.58 9.45 6.11
CA LEU A 462 3.39 10.30 6.19
C LEU A 462 2.78 10.33 7.61
N HIS A 463 2.97 9.25 8.37
CA HIS A 463 2.43 9.10 9.72
C HIS A 463 3.06 10.10 10.71
N SER A 464 4.37 10.33 10.62
CA SER A 464 5.12 11.27 11.47
C SER A 464 4.68 12.73 11.29
N PHE A 465 4.39 13.12 10.04
CA PHE A 465 4.04 14.49 9.69
C PHE A 465 2.63 14.87 10.21
N VAL A 466 1.67 13.95 10.12
CA VAL A 466 0.29 14.17 10.57
C VAL A 466 0.20 14.26 12.09
N LEU A 467 0.97 13.46 12.83
CA LEU A 467 0.96 13.51 14.31
C LEU A 467 1.68 14.70 14.91
N TYR A 468 2.72 15.20 14.25
CA TYR A 468 3.37 16.43 14.63
C TYR A 468 2.38 17.62 14.62
N ILE A 469 1.56 17.72 13.57
CA ILE A 469 0.52 18.75 13.44
C ILE A 469 -0.58 18.57 14.52
N ILE A 470 -0.97 17.34 14.84
CA ILE A 470 -1.99 17.06 15.87
C ILE A 470 -1.49 17.35 17.29
N LYS A 471 -0.24 17.01 17.64
CA LYS A 471 0.37 17.34 18.94
C LYS A 471 0.50 18.85 19.14
N ASP A 472 0.87 19.59 18.10
CA ASP A 472 0.94 21.06 18.13
C ASP A 472 -0.44 21.70 18.33
N LEU A 473 -1.48 21.16 17.69
CA LEU A 473 -2.86 21.61 17.84
C LEU A 473 -3.49 21.26 19.20
N LYS A 474 -3.25 20.06 19.76
CA LYS A 474 -3.68 19.72 21.14
C LYS A 474 -3.09 20.69 22.16
N LYS A 475 -1.78 21.00 22.05
CA LYS A 475 -1.12 22.02 22.88
C LYS A 475 -1.75 23.40 22.73
N LYS A 476 -2.15 23.80 21.52
CA LYS A 476 -2.82 25.10 21.27
C LYS A 476 -4.26 25.17 21.80
N ILE A 477 -5.01 24.07 21.74
CA ILE A 477 -6.39 23.99 22.24
C ILE A 477 -6.42 23.92 23.77
N GLU A 478 -5.54 23.13 24.40
CA GLU A 478 -5.40 23.06 25.86
C GLU A 478 -4.92 24.38 26.46
N LYS A 479 -4.01 25.10 25.77
CA LYS A 479 -3.64 26.48 26.14
C LYS A 479 -4.82 27.44 26.10
N ARG A 480 -5.71 27.32 25.10
CA ARG A 480 -6.91 28.17 25.00
C ARG A 480 -7.92 27.84 26.11
N HIS A 481 -8.14 26.58 26.44
CA HIS A 481 -9.02 26.17 27.55
C HIS A 481 -8.50 26.58 28.93
N LYS A 482 -7.18 26.57 29.16
CA LYS A 482 -6.59 27.13 30.38
C LYS A 482 -6.74 28.66 30.44
N ASN A 483 -6.64 29.37 29.31
CA ASN A 483 -6.82 30.83 29.26
C ASN A 483 -8.28 31.28 29.45
N THR A 484 -9.28 30.51 28.97
CA THR A 484 -10.70 30.82 29.26
C THR A 484 -11.08 30.53 30.71
N LYS A 485 -10.51 29.51 31.36
CA LYS A 485 -10.71 29.26 32.80
C LYS A 485 -10.00 30.28 33.71
N LYS A 486 -8.93 30.92 33.23
CA LYS A 486 -8.25 32.01 33.96
C LYS A 486 -9.01 33.33 33.85
N LYS A 487 -9.59 33.64 32.68
CA LYS A 487 -10.45 34.83 32.50
C LYS A 487 -11.81 34.75 33.18
N SER A 488 -12.31 33.55 33.52
CA SER A 488 -13.56 33.39 34.29
C SER A 488 -13.36 33.36 35.81
N ARG A 489 -12.14 33.57 36.31
CA ARG A 489 -11.82 33.68 37.75
C ARG A 489 -11.41 35.09 38.19
N GLU A 490 -11.42 36.05 37.27
CA GLU A 490 -11.14 37.47 37.54
C GLU A 490 -12.28 38.32 36.97
N ALA A 491 -13.39 38.35 37.70
CA ALA A 491 -14.39 39.42 37.65
C ALA A 491 -15.03 39.48 39.05
N PRO A 492 -15.05 40.64 39.74
CA PRO A 492 -15.62 40.73 41.07
C PRO A 492 -17.15 40.78 41.01
N GLU A 493 -17.76 40.14 41.98
CA GLU A 493 -19.19 40.24 42.31
C GLU A 493 -19.53 41.68 42.69
N ASP A 494 -20.61 42.21 42.13
CA ASP A 494 -21.36 43.27 42.81
C ASP A 494 -22.87 43.09 42.58
N ASN A 495 -23.60 43.24 43.68
CA ASN A 495 -25.02 42.92 43.85
C ASN A 495 -25.93 44.07 43.37
N THR A 496 -27.12 43.77 42.84
CA THR A 496 -28.45 44.09 43.44
C THR A 496 -29.63 44.05 42.44
N SER A 497 -30.69 43.37 42.92
CA SER A 497 -32.16 43.49 42.74
C SER A 497 -32.83 44.09 41.48
N ASP A 498 -33.79 43.30 41.00
CA ASP A 498 -35.23 43.61 40.79
C ASP A 498 -35.86 43.85 39.40
N THR A 499 -36.92 43.05 39.19
CA THR A 499 -38.18 43.29 38.46
C THR A 499 -38.32 43.21 36.92
N LYS A 500 -39.12 42.21 36.53
CA LYS A 500 -40.30 42.21 35.62
C LYS A 500 -40.19 42.58 34.12
N LYS A 501 -40.79 41.65 33.35
CA LYS A 501 -41.76 41.82 32.24
C LYS A 501 -41.28 41.89 30.76
N THR A 502 -41.69 40.83 30.04
CA THR A 502 -42.58 40.82 28.85
C THR A 502 -42.05 41.15 27.44
N ARG A 503 -42.33 40.19 26.52
CA ARG A 503 -42.54 40.23 25.04
C ARG A 503 -42.15 41.50 24.26
N GLN A 504 -41.48 41.35 23.10
CA GLN A 504 -42.13 41.39 21.77
C GLN A 504 -41.14 41.14 20.61
N MET A 505 -41.70 40.61 19.51
CA MET A 505 -41.13 40.53 18.16
C MET A 505 -41.09 41.91 17.48
N SER A 506 -40.11 42.15 16.61
CA SER A 506 -40.24 42.80 15.29
C SER A 506 -38.87 42.82 14.58
N THR A 507 -38.72 42.13 13.45
CA THR A 507 -38.80 42.58 12.04
C THR A 507 -37.60 43.42 11.55
N GLU A 508 -36.86 42.78 10.64
CA GLU A 508 -36.24 43.28 9.39
C GLU A 508 -35.46 44.62 9.35
N SER A 509 -34.22 44.52 8.83
CA SER A 509 -33.86 45.26 7.62
C SER A 509 -32.68 44.61 6.90
N ASN A 510 -32.93 44.25 5.64
CA ASN A 510 -31.93 43.95 4.62
C ASN A 510 -31.02 45.16 4.40
N ASP A 511 -29.74 44.92 4.09
CA ASP A 511 -29.05 45.72 3.09
C ASP A 511 -28.10 44.86 2.27
N PHE A 512 -28.47 44.73 1.00
CA PHE A 512 -27.63 44.29 -0.09
C PHE A 512 -26.74 45.46 -0.51
N THR A 513 -25.44 45.24 -0.60
CA THR A 513 -24.63 45.91 -1.63
C THR A 513 -23.76 44.88 -2.34
N ASN A 514 -24.16 44.63 -3.59
CA ASN A 514 -23.35 44.07 -4.66
C ASN A 514 -22.02 44.82 -4.77
N ASN A 515 -20.93 44.08 -4.93
CA ASN A 515 -19.87 44.47 -5.85
C ASN A 515 -19.18 43.20 -6.38
N ASN A 516 -19.69 42.75 -7.53
CA ASN A 516 -18.92 41.97 -8.48
C ASN A 516 -17.91 42.92 -9.14
N GLN A 517 -16.63 42.58 -9.07
CA GLN A 517 -15.72 42.86 -10.18
C GLN A 517 -14.67 41.76 -10.29
N GLN A 518 -14.55 41.28 -11.52
CA GLN A 518 -13.67 40.24 -12.00
C GLN A 518 -12.21 40.56 -11.68
N ASN A 519 -11.42 39.52 -11.41
CA ASN A 519 -10.08 39.43 -12.00
C ASN A 519 -9.76 37.96 -12.28
N ILE A 520 -9.81 37.65 -13.57
CA ILE A 520 -9.24 36.48 -14.22
C ILE A 520 -7.71 36.65 -14.15
N GLY A 521 -7.02 35.64 -13.68
CA GLY A 521 -5.56 35.60 -13.66
C GLY A 521 -5.10 34.14 -13.74
N ASP A 522 -4.66 33.76 -14.94
CA ASP A 522 -4.12 32.45 -15.28
C ASP A 522 -3.00 31.99 -14.36
N SER A 523 -3.11 30.77 -13.84
CA SER A 523 -1.94 30.00 -13.42
C SER A 523 -2.14 28.53 -13.77
N ARG A 524 -1.68 28.16 -14.99
CA ARG A 524 -1.42 26.77 -15.40
C ARG A 524 -0.38 26.17 -14.45
N SER A 525 -0.79 25.32 -13.51
CA SER A 525 0.11 24.37 -12.85
C SER A 525 -0.22 22.96 -13.33
N SER A 526 0.68 22.40 -14.13
CA SER A 526 0.62 21.04 -14.66
C SER A 526 0.69 20.00 -13.53
N LEU A 527 -0.44 19.38 -13.22
CA LEU A 527 -0.52 18.22 -12.33
C LEU A 527 -0.38 16.93 -13.15
N LYS A 528 0.67 16.14 -12.88
CA LYS A 528 0.82 14.78 -13.42
C LYS A 528 0.97 13.75 -12.30
N ASN A 529 0.00 12.84 -12.32
CA ASN A 529 -0.01 11.42 -11.95
C ASN A 529 -0.06 11.03 -10.47
N SER A 530 -1.32 10.77 -10.06
CA SER A 530 -1.77 10.08 -8.85
C SER A 530 -1.85 8.56 -9.06
N GLU A 531 -1.05 7.82 -8.32
CA GLU A 531 -1.30 6.40 -7.96
C GLU A 531 -0.73 6.12 -6.55
N LYS A 532 0.23 6.93 -6.06
CA LYS A 532 0.81 6.86 -4.70
C LYS A 532 -0.02 7.56 -3.60
N ASP A 533 -1.05 8.32 -3.96
CA ASP A 533 -1.74 9.20 -3.01
C ASP A 533 -2.79 8.47 -2.13
N SER A 534 -3.35 7.35 -2.59
CA SER A 534 -4.51 6.69 -1.96
C SER A 534 -4.24 6.14 -0.56
N ASN A 535 -3.12 5.45 -0.36
CA ASN A 535 -2.82 4.79 0.94
C ASN A 535 -2.35 5.77 2.03
N SER A 536 -1.84 6.94 1.64
CA SER A 536 -1.37 7.99 2.55
C SER A 536 -2.52 8.62 3.36
N ILE A 537 -3.73 8.58 2.79
CA ILE A 537 -4.94 9.21 3.35
C ILE A 537 -5.57 8.33 4.44
N THR A 538 -5.42 7.01 4.34
CA THR A 538 -6.06 6.00 5.20
C THR A 538 -5.63 6.10 6.68
N PHE A 539 -4.40 6.54 6.96
CA PHE A 539 -3.92 6.68 8.34
C PHE A 539 -4.46 7.94 9.04
N GLY A 540 -4.58 9.05 8.31
CA GLY A 540 -5.30 10.24 8.79
C GLY A 540 -6.77 9.93 9.07
N MET A 541 -7.39 9.11 8.21
CA MET A 541 -8.76 8.63 8.38
C MET A 541 -8.95 7.80 9.66
N LYS A 542 -8.01 6.93 10.06
CA LYS A 542 -8.10 6.12 11.29
C LYS A 542 -8.24 6.96 12.57
N TYR A 543 -7.55 8.10 12.67
CA TYR A 543 -7.70 9.03 13.80
C TYR A 543 -9.02 9.80 13.74
N PHE A 544 -9.49 10.17 12.55
CA PHE A 544 -10.83 10.74 12.37
C PHE A 544 -11.93 9.73 12.74
N MET A 545 -11.74 8.44 12.43
CA MET A 545 -12.68 7.35 12.74
C MET A 545 -12.95 7.24 14.23
N HIS A 546 -11.91 7.19 15.05
CA HIS A 546 -12.09 7.12 16.50
C HIS A 546 -12.51 8.46 17.12
N THR A 547 -12.03 9.60 16.60
CA THR A 547 -12.38 10.93 17.15
C THR A 547 -13.82 11.33 16.82
N TYR A 548 -14.34 10.96 15.64
CA TYR A 548 -15.68 11.28 15.18
C TYR A 548 -16.77 10.51 15.95
N GLN A 549 -16.49 9.28 16.40
CA GLN A 549 -17.38 8.52 17.27
C GLN A 549 -17.63 9.18 18.64
N VAL A 550 -16.68 9.98 19.15
CA VAL A 550 -16.83 10.67 20.46
C VAL A 550 -17.80 11.87 20.34
N PHE A 551 -18.34 12.14 19.15
CA PHE A 551 -19.18 13.30 18.86
C PHE A 551 -20.66 12.93 18.68
N ASP A 552 -21.34 12.62 19.78
CA ASP A 552 -22.78 12.32 19.79
C ASP A 552 -23.64 13.53 19.35
N SER A 553 -23.14 14.76 19.51
CA SER A 553 -23.88 15.95 19.09
C SER A 553 -23.60 16.37 17.64
N LYS A 554 -24.66 16.71 16.91
CA LYS A 554 -24.63 17.32 15.55
C LYS A 554 -23.67 18.51 15.45
N LYS A 555 -23.55 19.30 16.53
CA LYS A 555 -22.64 20.45 16.64
C LYS A 555 -21.17 20.03 16.57
N LEU A 556 -20.81 18.94 17.23
CA LEU A 556 -19.45 18.40 17.25
C LEU A 556 -19.09 17.73 15.92
N ARG A 557 -20.01 16.96 15.31
CA ARG A 557 -19.83 16.39 13.96
C ARG A 557 -19.54 17.46 12.90
N LYS A 558 -20.28 18.58 12.94
CA LYS A 558 -20.06 19.74 12.05
C LYS A 558 -18.68 20.38 12.25
N LYS A 559 -18.16 20.39 13.48
CA LYS A 559 -16.83 20.91 13.81
C LYS A 559 -15.71 19.97 13.33
N ALA A 560 -15.88 18.66 13.56
CA ALA A 560 -14.96 17.63 13.07
C ALA A 560 -14.84 17.65 11.55
N ARG A 561 -15.97 17.73 10.84
CA ARG A 561 -16.00 17.91 9.38
C ARG A 561 -15.21 19.12 8.91
N LYS A 562 -15.45 20.31 9.50
CA LYS A 562 -14.73 21.53 9.13
C LYS A 562 -13.21 21.37 9.30
N MET A 563 -12.80 20.72 10.39
CA MET A 563 -11.39 20.45 10.69
C MET A 563 -10.77 19.47 9.68
N ALA A 564 -11.47 18.38 9.35
CA ALA A 564 -11.03 17.42 8.36
C ALA A 564 -10.86 18.06 6.98
N ILE A 565 -11.82 18.88 6.56
CA ILE A 565 -11.74 19.65 5.30
C ILE A 565 -10.53 20.59 5.29
N GLN A 566 -10.27 21.28 6.41
CA GLN A 566 -9.12 22.17 6.50
C GLN A 566 -7.78 21.42 6.41
N ILE A 567 -7.65 20.29 7.11
CA ILE A 567 -6.44 19.47 7.09
C ILE A 567 -6.20 18.88 5.71
N MET A 568 -7.25 18.31 5.09
CA MET A 568 -7.16 17.75 3.74
C MET A 568 -6.74 18.81 2.70
N LYS A 569 -7.22 20.06 2.82
CA LYS A 569 -6.76 21.17 1.96
C LYS A 569 -5.29 21.50 2.17
N GLN A 570 -4.80 21.43 3.41
CA GLN A 570 -3.41 21.74 3.75
C GLN A 570 -2.42 20.70 3.22
N ILE A 571 -2.83 19.44 3.10
CA ILE A 571 -2.01 18.34 2.57
C ILE A 571 -2.17 18.15 1.04
N GLY A 572 -2.83 19.09 0.37
CA GLY A 572 -3.03 19.03 -1.09
C GLY A 572 -4.02 17.95 -1.56
N TYR A 573 -4.83 17.39 -0.65
CA TYR A 573 -5.86 16.43 -1.05
C TYR A 573 -7.02 17.15 -1.73
N ALA A 574 -7.31 16.78 -2.97
CA ALA A 574 -8.45 17.31 -3.71
C ALA A 574 -9.75 16.83 -3.04
N ILE A 575 -10.39 17.73 -2.29
CA ILE A 575 -11.61 17.36 -1.56
C ILE A 575 -12.83 17.67 -2.40
N MET A 576 -13.59 16.62 -2.71
CA MET A 576 -14.93 16.71 -3.29
C MET A 576 -15.96 17.08 -2.20
N VAL A 577 -15.85 18.26 -1.60
CA VAL A 577 -16.86 18.72 -0.62
C VAL A 577 -18.04 19.36 -1.35
N VAL A 578 -19.09 18.58 -1.59
CA VAL A 578 -20.40 19.17 -1.91
C VAL A 578 -20.95 19.82 -0.64
N LYS A 579 -21.54 21.02 -0.77
CA LYS A 579 -22.24 21.68 0.35
C LYS A 579 -23.45 20.81 0.72
N PRO A 580 -23.53 20.33 1.98
CA PRO A 580 -24.62 19.46 2.38
C PRO A 580 -25.97 20.15 2.31
N GLY A 581 -27.01 19.35 2.12
CA GLY A 581 -28.40 19.75 2.25
C GLY A 581 -29.04 20.21 0.95
N LYS A 582 -28.43 19.93 -0.21
CA LYS A 582 -28.94 20.34 -1.52
C LYS A 582 -29.25 19.18 -2.47
N PHE A 583 -28.92 17.95 -2.10
CA PHE A 583 -29.09 16.82 -3.00
C PHE A 583 -30.56 16.44 -3.23
N ALA A 584 -31.45 16.59 -2.25
CA ALA A 584 -32.87 16.26 -2.40
C ALA A 584 -33.54 16.99 -3.59
N MET A 585 -33.17 18.24 -3.87
CA MET A 585 -33.68 18.97 -5.04
C MET A 585 -33.18 18.37 -6.36
N LYS A 586 -31.91 17.97 -6.40
CA LYS A 586 -31.31 17.30 -7.55
C LYS A 586 -31.91 15.91 -7.77
N TYR A 587 -32.14 15.17 -6.69
CA TYR A 587 -32.85 13.90 -6.71
C TYR A 587 -34.30 14.04 -7.20
N ALA A 588 -35.02 15.07 -6.74
CA ALA A 588 -36.37 15.36 -7.23
C ALA A 588 -36.35 15.72 -8.74
N SER A 589 -35.32 16.42 -9.21
CA SER A 589 -35.17 16.72 -10.63
C SER A 589 -34.82 15.51 -11.51
N SER A 590 -34.43 14.36 -10.94
CA SER A 590 -34.09 13.16 -11.72
C SER A 590 -35.30 12.25 -12.00
N VAL A 591 -36.50 12.66 -11.59
CA VAL A 591 -37.75 11.98 -11.95
C VAL A 591 -37.86 11.92 -13.49
N PRO A 592 -38.40 10.83 -14.06
CA PRO A 592 -38.94 9.64 -13.38
C PRO A 592 -37.92 8.50 -13.21
N TYR A 593 -36.69 8.67 -13.67
CA TYR A 593 -35.72 7.57 -13.80
C TYR A 593 -34.88 7.34 -12.54
N HIS A 594 -34.51 8.40 -11.82
CA HIS A 594 -33.57 8.33 -10.70
C HIS A 594 -32.25 7.58 -11.03
N LEU A 595 -31.83 7.67 -12.29
CA LEU A 595 -30.59 7.13 -12.82
C LEU A 595 -29.52 8.24 -12.79
N PHE A 596 -28.36 7.92 -12.24
CA PHE A 596 -27.24 8.85 -12.12
C PHE A 596 -25.94 8.22 -12.62
N PHE A 597 -24.97 9.08 -12.95
CA PHE A 597 -23.62 8.74 -13.32
C PHE A 597 -22.62 9.42 -12.41
N THR A 598 -21.49 8.79 -12.14
CA THR A 598 -20.44 9.44 -11.33
C THR A 598 -19.97 10.75 -11.96
N ARG A 599 -19.67 11.72 -11.11
CA ARG A 599 -18.90 12.91 -11.48
C ARG A 599 -17.46 12.52 -11.76
N VAL A 600 -16.91 13.04 -12.85
CA VAL A 600 -15.54 12.76 -13.28
C VAL A 600 -14.67 13.94 -12.85
N GLU A 601 -13.69 13.72 -11.99
CA GLU A 601 -12.89 14.79 -11.40
C GLU A 601 -12.17 15.63 -12.46
N ASN A 602 -11.58 14.98 -13.46
CA ASN A 602 -10.84 15.62 -14.54
C ASN A 602 -11.72 16.08 -15.72
N SER A 603 -13.04 16.17 -15.54
CA SER A 603 -13.98 16.66 -16.54
C SER A 603 -14.99 17.61 -15.87
N GLU A 604 -14.71 18.91 -15.98
CA GLU A 604 -15.51 19.98 -15.38
C GLU A 604 -16.93 20.00 -15.94
N GLU A 605 -17.11 19.54 -17.20
CA GLU A 605 -18.40 19.40 -17.86
C GLU A 605 -19.37 18.56 -17.03
N THR A 606 -18.88 17.59 -16.26
CA THR A 606 -19.73 16.73 -15.43
C THR A 606 -20.25 17.40 -14.16
N TYR A 607 -19.65 18.49 -13.68
CA TYR A 607 -19.84 18.96 -12.30
C TYR A 607 -21.25 19.49 -12.03
N ASN A 608 -21.86 20.10 -13.05
CA ASN A 608 -23.18 20.71 -12.94
C ASN A 608 -24.28 19.94 -13.69
N GLN A 609 -23.95 18.77 -14.25
CA GLN A 609 -24.94 17.95 -14.94
C GLN A 609 -25.99 17.39 -13.97
N GLN A 610 -27.25 17.42 -14.40
CA GLN A 610 -28.41 16.95 -13.64
C GLN A 610 -28.20 15.52 -13.10
N PHE A 611 -27.78 14.60 -13.97
CA PHE A 611 -27.58 13.19 -13.62
C PHE A 611 -26.17 12.86 -13.12
N SER A 612 -25.28 13.83 -12.94
CA SER A 612 -23.93 13.55 -12.40
C SER A 612 -23.91 13.61 -10.89
N ILE A 613 -23.30 12.66 -10.20
CA ILE A 613 -23.32 12.58 -8.73
C ILE A 613 -21.98 12.14 -8.12
N THR A 614 -21.72 12.57 -6.90
CA THR A 614 -20.63 12.13 -6.04
C THR A 614 -21.12 11.16 -4.96
N PHE A 615 -20.24 10.32 -4.41
CA PHE A 615 -20.65 9.42 -3.32
C PHE A 615 -21.20 10.17 -2.10
N SER A 616 -20.58 11.30 -1.74
CA SER A 616 -21.02 12.15 -0.63
C SER A 616 -22.45 12.69 -0.80
N GLU A 617 -22.94 12.87 -2.03
CA GLU A 617 -24.33 13.30 -2.29
C GLU A 617 -25.35 12.20 -1.97
N ILE A 618 -24.99 10.92 -2.13
CA ILE A 618 -25.83 9.77 -1.76
C ILE A 618 -26.11 9.77 -0.24
N LEU A 619 -25.17 10.29 0.54
CA LEU A 619 -25.22 10.35 2.00
C LEU A 619 -25.74 11.70 2.53
N ASP A 620 -26.21 12.58 1.64
CA ASP A 620 -26.56 13.94 2.00
C ASP A 620 -27.73 14.02 3.00
N HIS A 621 -27.64 14.92 3.98
CA HIS A 621 -28.66 15.04 5.03
C HIS A 621 -30.02 15.52 4.53
N SER A 622 -30.10 16.12 3.33
CA SER A 622 -31.40 16.46 2.74
C SER A 622 -32.24 15.23 2.40
N LEU A 623 -31.64 14.04 2.33
CA LEU A 623 -32.37 12.77 2.18
C LEU A 623 -32.80 12.15 3.52
N GLY A 624 -32.32 12.67 4.65
CA GLY A 624 -32.57 12.15 6.00
C GLY A 624 -31.29 11.83 6.78
N GLU A 625 -31.45 11.55 8.09
CA GLU A 625 -30.38 11.03 8.95
C GLU A 625 -30.35 9.50 8.86
N ILE A 626 -29.20 8.94 8.49
CA ILE A 626 -29.02 7.50 8.31
C ILE A 626 -28.74 6.87 9.67
N VAL A 627 -29.57 5.90 10.06
CA VAL A 627 -29.46 5.17 11.34
C VAL A 627 -28.58 3.93 11.17
N ASN A 628 -28.86 3.13 10.14
CA ASN A 628 -28.09 1.94 9.77
C ASN A 628 -27.79 1.96 8.26
N SER A 629 -26.70 1.32 7.83
CA SER A 629 -26.44 1.09 6.40
C SER A 629 -25.88 -0.30 6.12
N LEU A 630 -26.36 -0.91 5.02
CA LEU A 630 -25.83 -2.14 4.44
C LEU A 630 -25.12 -1.79 3.13
N HIS A 631 -23.93 -2.35 2.94
CA HIS A 631 -23.15 -2.24 1.72
C HIS A 631 -22.75 -3.63 1.24
N LEU A 632 -23.31 -4.09 0.13
CA LEU A 632 -22.82 -5.26 -0.62
C LEU A 632 -21.90 -4.71 -1.70
N THR A 633 -20.62 -5.10 -1.75
CA THR A 633 -19.68 -4.59 -2.78
C THR A 633 -18.61 -5.60 -3.22
N PHE A 634 -18.08 -5.47 -4.43
CA PHE A 634 -16.92 -6.26 -4.85
C PHE A 634 -15.65 -5.86 -4.09
N THR A 635 -15.31 -4.58 -4.11
CA THR A 635 -14.08 -4.04 -3.53
C THR A 635 -14.41 -2.90 -2.58
N VAL A 636 -13.80 -2.90 -1.38
CA VAL A 636 -14.00 -1.83 -0.41
C VAL A 636 -12.68 -1.29 0.15
N ASP A 637 -12.62 0.02 0.27
CA ASP A 637 -11.73 0.75 1.16
C ASP A 637 -12.59 1.33 2.30
N VAL A 638 -12.50 0.70 3.47
CA VAL A 638 -13.34 1.04 4.62
C VAL A 638 -13.01 2.43 5.17
N GLY A 639 -11.73 2.83 5.14
CA GLY A 639 -11.31 4.17 5.52
C GLY A 639 -11.88 5.23 4.58
N TRP A 640 -11.80 4.98 3.27
CA TRP A 640 -12.41 5.86 2.27
C TRP A 640 -13.93 5.98 2.46
N LEU A 641 -14.64 4.86 2.61
CA LEU A 641 -16.08 4.84 2.82
C LEU A 641 -16.47 5.62 4.08
N TYR A 642 -15.77 5.37 5.19
CA TYR A 642 -16.00 6.10 6.43
C TYR A 642 -15.79 7.60 6.27
N LEU A 643 -14.73 8.00 5.56
CA LEU A 643 -14.49 9.41 5.27
C LEU A 643 -15.68 10.03 4.54
N GLN A 644 -16.30 9.32 3.60
CA GLN A 644 -17.49 9.83 2.92
C GLN A 644 -18.66 10.07 3.88
N TYR A 645 -18.92 9.17 4.83
CA TYR A 645 -19.93 9.37 5.87
C TYR A 645 -19.61 10.58 6.75
N MET A 646 -18.36 10.71 7.20
CA MET A 646 -17.90 11.85 7.99
C MET A 646 -17.99 13.17 7.20
N LEU A 647 -17.62 13.13 5.92
CA LEU A 647 -17.73 14.26 4.99
C LEU A 647 -19.16 14.56 4.62
N ALA A 648 -20.10 13.64 4.73
CA ALA A 648 -21.53 13.92 4.64
C ALA A 648 -22.06 14.48 5.97
N GLY A 649 -21.41 14.16 7.10
CA GLY A 649 -21.82 14.47 8.47
C GLY A 649 -22.70 13.41 9.11
N GLN A 650 -22.81 12.25 8.47
CA GLN A 650 -23.61 11.10 8.89
C GLN A 650 -22.82 10.27 9.90
N CYS A 651 -23.50 9.58 10.81
CA CYS A 651 -22.91 8.63 11.75
C CYS A 651 -23.92 7.51 11.96
N THR A 652 -23.59 6.30 11.52
CA THR A 652 -24.52 5.17 11.40
C THR A 652 -23.79 3.88 11.76
N ASP A 653 -24.53 2.85 12.16
CA ASP A 653 -23.99 1.48 12.15
C ASP A 653 -23.90 1.00 10.70
N MET A 654 -22.73 0.48 10.29
CA MET A 654 -22.42 0.05 8.93
C MET A 654 -22.20 -1.47 8.90
N THR A 655 -22.96 -2.17 8.08
CA THR A 655 -22.73 -3.58 7.73
C THR A 655 -22.18 -3.64 6.31
N ILE A 656 -21.01 -4.24 6.10
CA ILE A 656 -20.33 -4.28 4.82
C ILE A 656 -20.02 -5.73 4.46
N LEU A 657 -20.62 -6.24 3.38
CA LEU A 657 -20.27 -7.53 2.78
C LEU A 657 -19.43 -7.30 1.54
N TYR A 658 -18.23 -7.91 1.48
CA TYR A 658 -17.25 -7.62 0.43
C TYR A 658 -16.50 -8.86 -0.10
N LYS A 659 -15.95 -8.79 -1.32
CA LYS A 659 -15.03 -9.82 -1.85
C LYS A 659 -13.55 -9.46 -1.60
N HIS A 660 -13.15 -8.26 -2.00
CA HIS A 660 -11.79 -7.74 -1.89
C HIS A 660 -11.75 -6.49 -1.02
N ARG A 661 -10.72 -6.36 -0.18
CA ARG A 661 -10.49 -5.18 0.65
C ARG A 661 -9.13 -4.63 0.29
N ILE A 662 -9.07 -3.34 -0.08
CA ILE A 662 -7.84 -2.68 -0.55
C ILE A 662 -6.81 -2.58 0.57
N CYS A 663 -7.28 -2.39 1.81
CA CYS A 663 -6.48 -2.38 3.02
C CYS A 663 -6.97 -3.48 3.98
N PRO A 664 -6.49 -4.74 3.86
CA PRO A 664 -6.85 -5.82 4.78
C PRO A 664 -6.20 -5.68 6.17
N CYS A 665 -5.44 -4.62 6.42
CA CYS A 665 -4.79 -4.36 7.70
C CYS A 665 -5.81 -4.30 8.85
N HIS A 666 -5.33 -4.69 10.04
CA HIS A 666 -6.07 -4.61 11.30
C HIS A 666 -6.34 -3.14 11.68
N GLU A 667 -7.21 -2.47 10.93
CA GLU A 667 -8.01 -1.37 11.45
C GLU A 667 -8.79 -1.95 12.63
N GLU A 668 -8.56 -1.42 13.85
CA GLU A 668 -9.60 -1.51 14.87
C GLU A 668 -10.79 -0.76 14.30
N LEU A 669 -11.65 -1.50 13.60
CA LEU A 669 -12.87 -0.96 13.07
C LEU A 669 -13.66 -0.44 14.25
N SER A 670 -14.18 0.75 14.06
CA SER A 670 -14.99 1.41 15.05
C SER A 670 -16.20 0.51 15.35
N LYS A 671 -16.63 0.41 16.62
CA LYS A 671 -17.62 -0.61 17.06
C LYS A 671 -18.93 -0.65 16.25
N ASN A 672 -19.24 0.45 15.56
CA ASN A 672 -20.38 0.61 14.67
C ASN A 672 -20.14 0.06 13.24
N ILE A 673 -19.02 -0.61 12.94
CA ILE A 673 -18.72 -1.13 11.60
C ILE A 673 -18.51 -2.64 11.67
N THR A 674 -19.42 -3.37 11.04
CA THR A 674 -19.38 -4.81 10.85
C THR A 674 -18.95 -5.11 9.42
N VAL A 675 -17.83 -5.81 9.24
CA VAL A 675 -17.25 -6.10 7.92
C VAL A 675 -17.12 -7.61 7.74
N ILE A 676 -17.77 -8.15 6.71
CA ILE A 676 -17.93 -9.59 6.47
C ILE A 676 -17.43 -9.91 5.06
N LYS A 677 -16.46 -10.82 4.96
CA LYS A 677 -15.97 -11.27 3.66
C LYS A 677 -16.91 -12.34 3.10
N VAL A 678 -17.38 -12.13 1.87
CA VAL A 678 -18.16 -13.13 1.14
C VAL A 678 -17.21 -14.17 0.56
N ASN A 679 -17.14 -15.33 1.21
CA ASN A 679 -16.38 -16.48 0.73
C ASN A 679 -17.19 -17.20 -0.35
N GLY A 680 -16.52 -17.60 -1.44
CA GLY A 680 -17.14 -18.36 -2.51
C GLY A 680 -16.25 -19.53 -2.93
N HIS A 681 -16.80 -20.49 -3.67
CA HIS A 681 -16.03 -21.56 -4.32
C HIS A 681 -14.93 -21.00 -5.26
N GLU A 682 -13.95 -21.84 -5.59
CA GLU A 682 -12.68 -21.54 -6.29
C GLU A 682 -12.79 -20.72 -7.59
N PHE A 683 -14.00 -20.62 -8.18
CA PHE A 683 -14.27 -19.88 -9.42
C PHE A 683 -15.42 -18.85 -9.32
N SER A 684 -15.91 -18.55 -8.11
CA SER A 684 -17.02 -17.62 -7.89
C SER A 684 -16.58 -16.25 -7.34
N SER A 685 -17.08 -15.18 -7.95
CA SER A 685 -16.81 -13.79 -7.55
C SER A 685 -18.09 -13.06 -7.12
N HIS A 686 -17.95 -12.08 -6.23
CA HIS A 686 -19.07 -11.27 -5.75
C HIS A 686 -18.96 -9.85 -6.32
N HIS A 687 -19.60 -9.59 -7.47
CA HIS A 687 -19.49 -8.32 -8.20
C HIS A 687 -20.60 -7.31 -7.87
N THR A 688 -21.57 -7.72 -7.07
CA THR A 688 -22.71 -6.90 -6.65
C THR A 688 -22.28 -5.64 -5.95
N ASN A 689 -22.89 -4.50 -6.32
CA ASN A 689 -22.79 -3.25 -5.56
C ASN A 689 -24.21 -2.72 -5.24
N ILE A 690 -24.70 -3.04 -4.05
CA ILE A 690 -26.01 -2.59 -3.53
C ILE A 690 -25.79 -1.89 -2.18
N MET A 691 -26.49 -0.78 -1.96
CA MET A 691 -26.55 -0.11 -0.66
C MET A 691 -28.00 -0.10 -0.16
N ILE A 692 -28.23 -0.42 1.11
CA ILE A 692 -29.51 -0.18 1.79
C ILE A 692 -29.26 0.82 2.91
N LEU A 693 -29.85 2.01 2.80
CA LEU A 693 -29.71 3.10 3.77
C LEU A 693 -30.99 3.18 4.58
N GLN A 694 -30.92 2.89 5.88
CA GLN A 694 -32.05 2.93 6.78
C GLN A 694 -32.13 4.27 7.50
N TYR A 695 -33.31 4.88 7.47
CA TYR A 695 -33.68 6.12 8.15
C TYR A 695 -34.67 5.80 9.27
N SER A 696 -35.02 6.78 10.11
CA SER A 696 -35.98 6.57 11.20
C SER A 696 -37.39 6.19 10.76
N ASN A 697 -37.76 6.50 9.51
CA ASN A 697 -39.11 6.37 8.96
C ASN A 697 -39.19 5.52 7.68
N GLY A 698 -38.11 4.83 7.31
CA GLY A 698 -38.06 4.09 6.05
C GLY A 698 -36.65 3.70 5.61
N ILE A 699 -36.52 3.22 4.38
CA ILE A 699 -35.23 2.86 3.77
C ILE A 699 -35.08 3.46 2.36
N ARG A 700 -33.87 3.40 1.82
CA ARG A 700 -33.58 3.66 0.41
C ARG A 700 -32.61 2.61 -0.11
N VAL A 701 -32.84 2.12 -1.31
CA VAL A 701 -32.01 1.12 -2.00
C VAL A 701 -31.25 1.80 -3.13
N VAL A 702 -29.95 1.55 -3.21
CA VAL A 702 -29.07 2.01 -4.30
C VAL A 702 -28.48 0.80 -4.99
N VAL A 703 -28.63 0.71 -6.31
CA VAL A 703 -27.99 -0.32 -7.13
C VAL A 703 -26.95 0.37 -8.03
N SER A 704 -25.69 -0.05 -7.97
CA SER A 704 -24.57 0.65 -8.60
C SER A 704 -23.64 -0.30 -9.38
N THR A 705 -22.87 0.27 -10.30
CA THR A 705 -21.73 -0.40 -10.94
C THR A 705 -20.40 -0.09 -10.25
N ALA A 706 -20.38 0.87 -9.32
CA ALA A 706 -19.19 1.34 -8.63
C ALA A 706 -18.94 0.57 -7.33
N ALA A 707 -17.71 0.07 -7.17
CA ALA A 707 -17.25 -0.46 -5.89
C ALA A 707 -16.91 0.68 -4.92
N LEU A 708 -16.73 0.34 -3.63
CA LEU A 708 -16.62 1.33 -2.55
C LEU A 708 -15.17 1.72 -2.24
N TYR A 709 -14.51 2.35 -3.22
CA TYR A 709 -13.15 2.89 -3.08
C TYR A 709 -12.88 4.04 -4.04
N SER A 710 -11.82 4.82 -3.78
CA SER A 710 -11.62 6.10 -4.46
C SER A 710 -11.58 6.02 -6.00
N ASP A 711 -10.91 5.04 -6.62
CA ASP A 711 -10.68 5.10 -8.07
C ASP A 711 -11.94 4.91 -8.89
N ASP A 712 -12.90 4.13 -8.38
CA ASP A 712 -14.20 3.93 -9.03
C ASP A 712 -15.05 5.20 -9.04
N TRP A 713 -14.79 6.14 -8.13
CA TRP A 713 -15.53 7.39 -7.97
C TRP A 713 -14.75 8.62 -8.45
N LYS A 714 -13.51 8.46 -8.92
CA LYS A 714 -12.62 9.56 -9.29
C LYS A 714 -12.75 9.95 -10.76
N ASN A 715 -12.37 9.04 -11.66
CA ASN A 715 -12.23 9.33 -13.11
C ASN A 715 -12.79 8.20 -14.00
N ARG A 716 -13.70 7.38 -13.49
CA ARG A 716 -14.38 6.33 -14.25
C ARG A 716 -15.84 6.71 -14.48
N THR A 717 -16.39 6.29 -15.61
CA THR A 717 -17.83 6.37 -15.85
C THR A 717 -18.51 5.18 -15.19
N GLN A 718 -19.30 5.45 -14.16
CA GLN A 718 -20.13 4.50 -13.43
C GLN A 718 -21.59 4.91 -13.50
N GLY A 719 -22.50 3.95 -13.32
CA GLY A 719 -23.93 4.21 -13.20
C GLY A 719 -24.48 3.76 -11.85
N LEU A 720 -25.54 4.43 -11.40
CA LEU A 720 -26.29 4.03 -10.22
C LEU A 720 -27.76 4.45 -10.31
N TRP A 721 -28.64 3.58 -9.83
CA TRP A 721 -30.05 3.86 -9.60
C TRP A 721 -30.30 4.04 -8.10
N ILE A 722 -31.10 5.04 -7.75
CA ILE A 722 -31.45 5.37 -6.36
C ILE A 722 -32.97 5.31 -6.20
N SER A 723 -33.48 4.39 -5.38
CA SER A 723 -34.91 4.28 -5.09
C SER A 723 -35.49 5.56 -4.48
N PRO A 724 -36.81 5.78 -4.57
CA PRO A 724 -37.52 6.74 -3.70
C PRO A 724 -37.32 6.41 -2.22
N HIS A 725 -37.76 7.32 -1.34
CA HIS A 725 -37.80 7.03 0.08
C HIS A 725 -38.94 6.03 0.31
N LEU A 726 -38.61 4.84 0.80
CA LEU A 726 -39.56 3.76 1.01
C LEU A 726 -40.00 3.77 2.47
N PRO A 727 -41.26 4.12 2.79
CA PRO A 727 -41.69 4.29 4.17
C PRO A 727 -41.83 2.95 4.90
N SER A 728 -41.67 2.98 6.23
CA SER A 728 -41.92 1.81 7.07
C SER A 728 -43.39 1.46 7.13
N LEU A 729 -43.70 0.16 7.08
CA LEU A 729 -45.05 -0.37 7.31
C LEU A 729 -45.37 -0.39 8.81
N SER A 730 -46.66 -0.47 9.16
CA SER A 730 -47.09 -0.67 10.55
C SER A 730 -46.56 -1.98 11.12
N GLU A 731 -46.35 -2.06 12.44
CA GLU A 731 -45.89 -3.30 13.10
C GLU A 731 -46.83 -4.50 12.91
N SER A 732 -48.12 -4.25 12.61
CA SER A 732 -49.14 -5.28 12.31
C SER A 732 -49.18 -5.72 10.84
N ALA A 733 -48.36 -5.14 9.96
CA ALA A 733 -48.35 -5.48 8.54
C ALA A 733 -47.74 -6.85 8.29
N ASN A 734 -48.22 -7.55 7.27
CA ASN A 734 -47.64 -8.81 6.81
C ASN A 734 -46.35 -8.55 6.00
N PRO A 735 -45.39 -9.49 5.98
CA PRO A 735 -44.15 -9.33 5.20
C PRO A 735 -44.34 -9.10 3.70
N ASP A 736 -45.47 -9.56 3.16
CA ASP A 736 -45.84 -9.42 1.74
C ASP A 736 -46.58 -8.11 1.42
N ASP A 737 -46.98 -7.32 2.42
CA ASP A 737 -47.65 -6.03 2.23
C ASP A 737 -46.69 -5.00 1.63
N GLY A 738 -47.20 -4.01 0.88
CA GLY A 738 -46.35 -2.98 0.28
C GLY A 738 -45.39 -3.51 -0.79
N GLU A 739 -45.80 -4.51 -1.57
CA GLU A 739 -45.03 -4.96 -2.74
C GLU A 739 -45.18 -3.98 -3.91
N SER A 740 -44.11 -3.86 -4.70
CA SER A 740 -44.06 -3.10 -5.93
C SER A 740 -44.79 -3.81 -7.09
N PRO A 741 -45.25 -3.07 -8.13
CA PRO A 741 -45.79 -3.67 -9.34
C PRO A 741 -44.77 -4.50 -10.15
N THR A 742 -43.49 -4.48 -9.75
CA THR A 742 -42.37 -5.17 -10.42
C THR A 742 -41.80 -6.35 -9.60
N ASP A 743 -42.45 -6.73 -8.49
CA ASP A 743 -41.99 -7.75 -7.54
C ASP A 743 -40.59 -7.49 -6.93
N PHE A 744 -40.13 -6.23 -6.96
CA PHE A 744 -38.80 -5.84 -6.51
C PHE A 744 -38.55 -6.21 -5.04
N LYS A 745 -39.54 -6.07 -4.16
CA LYS A 745 -39.36 -6.37 -2.72
C LYS A 745 -39.11 -7.85 -2.51
N LYS A 746 -39.95 -8.72 -3.09
CA LYS A 746 -39.76 -10.18 -3.09
C LYS A 746 -38.44 -10.60 -3.72
N ASP A 747 -38.07 -10.01 -4.85
CA ASP A 747 -36.81 -10.34 -5.52
C ASP A 747 -35.60 -9.92 -4.67
N LEU A 748 -35.64 -8.75 -4.02
CA LEU A 748 -34.58 -8.29 -3.11
C LEU A 748 -34.47 -9.18 -1.87
N VAL A 749 -35.60 -9.55 -1.25
CA VAL A 749 -35.64 -10.49 -0.12
C VAL A 749 -35.07 -11.84 -0.52
N ARG A 750 -35.49 -12.40 -1.67
CA ARG A 750 -34.96 -13.66 -2.21
C ARG A 750 -33.45 -13.57 -2.42
N TYR A 751 -32.97 -12.48 -3.01
CA TYR A 751 -31.56 -12.27 -3.29
C TYR A 751 -30.71 -12.18 -2.02
N LEU A 752 -31.13 -11.37 -1.03
CA LEU A 752 -30.43 -11.25 0.25
C LEU A 752 -30.41 -12.57 1.02
N SER A 753 -31.48 -13.37 0.90
CA SER A 753 -31.58 -14.67 1.59
C SER A 753 -30.56 -15.69 1.07
N LYS A 754 -30.15 -15.60 -0.20
CA LYS A 754 -29.17 -16.51 -0.83
C LYS A 754 -27.73 -16.35 -0.35
N TYR A 755 -27.44 -15.28 0.38
CA TYR A 755 -26.13 -15.11 1.02
C TYR A 755 -25.94 -16.03 2.24
N GLU A 756 -27.04 -16.49 2.85
CA GLU A 756 -27.02 -17.32 4.07
C GLU A 756 -26.17 -16.71 5.20
N GLN A 757 -26.12 -15.37 5.27
CA GLN A 757 -25.35 -14.64 6.27
C GLN A 757 -26.25 -14.14 7.42
N PRO A 758 -25.98 -14.54 8.68
CA PRO A 758 -26.80 -14.10 9.83
C PRO A 758 -26.89 -12.58 10.00
N ALA A 759 -25.86 -11.85 9.58
CA ALA A 759 -25.86 -10.39 9.62
C ALA A 759 -26.88 -9.74 8.69
N LEU A 760 -27.42 -10.47 7.70
CA LEU A 760 -28.45 -9.99 6.79
C LEU A 760 -29.87 -10.20 7.31
N THR A 761 -30.08 -10.97 8.38
CA THR A 761 -31.42 -11.25 8.92
C THR A 761 -32.17 -9.96 9.29
N GLN A 762 -31.49 -9.00 9.93
CA GLN A 762 -32.09 -7.71 10.25
C GLN A 762 -32.46 -6.89 9.00
N TRP A 763 -31.66 -7.02 7.93
CA TRP A 763 -31.84 -6.29 6.68
C TRP A 763 -32.97 -6.89 5.85
N ILE A 764 -33.09 -8.21 5.82
CA ILE A 764 -34.22 -8.93 5.23
C ILE A 764 -35.52 -8.50 5.93
N ARG A 765 -35.53 -8.46 7.27
CA ARG A 765 -36.68 -7.97 8.03
C ARG A 765 -36.98 -6.50 7.76
N ALA A 766 -35.95 -5.64 7.67
CA ALA A 766 -36.15 -4.23 7.34
C ALA A 766 -36.80 -4.05 5.97
N VAL A 767 -36.38 -4.81 4.96
CA VAL A 767 -37.00 -4.82 3.62
C VAL A 767 -38.45 -5.34 3.70
N GLN A 768 -38.70 -6.42 4.43
CA GLN A 768 -40.05 -6.98 4.62
C GLN A 768 -41.01 -5.99 5.32
N MET A 769 -40.52 -5.16 6.24
CA MET A 769 -41.33 -4.19 6.98
C MET A 769 -41.34 -2.79 6.33
N THR A 770 -41.06 -2.70 5.04
CA THR A 770 -41.05 -1.45 4.27
C THR A 770 -42.00 -1.55 3.09
N ASP A 771 -42.66 -0.45 2.75
CA ASP A 771 -43.49 -0.29 1.56
C ASP A 771 -42.64 0.04 0.32
N PHE A 772 -42.66 -0.84 -0.67
CA PHE A 772 -41.98 -0.76 -1.95
C PHE A 772 -42.92 -0.41 -3.12
N SER A 773 -44.18 -0.08 -2.86
CA SER A 773 -45.20 0.19 -3.89
C SER A 773 -44.76 1.23 -4.94
N ASP A 774 -43.94 2.22 -4.56
CA ASP A 774 -43.40 3.25 -5.44
C ASP A 774 -42.22 2.80 -6.33
N ILE A 775 -41.74 1.56 -6.21
CA ILE A 775 -40.68 1.03 -7.08
C ILE A 775 -41.26 0.65 -8.45
N ASN A 776 -40.64 1.20 -9.50
CA ASN A 776 -41.07 1.04 -10.88
C ASN A 776 -40.02 0.36 -11.80
N VAL A 777 -38.97 -0.22 -11.20
CA VAL A 777 -37.92 -0.98 -11.91
C VAL A 777 -37.92 -2.44 -11.47
N PHE A 778 -37.41 -3.34 -12.31
CA PHE A 778 -37.25 -4.76 -11.96
C PHE A 778 -35.83 -5.04 -11.46
N LEU A 779 -35.70 -5.83 -10.41
CA LEU A 779 -34.40 -6.35 -9.98
C LEU A 779 -34.00 -7.55 -10.86
N VAL A 780 -32.80 -7.51 -11.43
CA VAL A 780 -32.18 -8.65 -12.11
C VAL A 780 -30.87 -8.95 -11.41
N ALA A 781 -30.81 -10.11 -10.76
CA ALA A 781 -29.66 -10.53 -9.97
C ALA A 781 -29.16 -11.90 -10.43
N SER A 782 -27.90 -12.20 -10.12
CA SER A 782 -27.29 -13.52 -10.32
C SER A 782 -26.79 -14.04 -8.99
N VAL A 783 -26.95 -15.35 -8.76
CA VAL A 783 -26.49 -16.04 -7.55
C VAL A 783 -25.64 -17.24 -7.99
N PRO A 784 -24.40 -17.41 -7.49
CA PRO A 784 -23.58 -18.57 -7.81
C PRO A 784 -24.26 -19.89 -7.43
N GLY A 785 -24.22 -20.87 -8.33
CA GLY A 785 -24.83 -22.17 -8.09
C GLY A 785 -25.25 -22.87 -9.37
N ILE A 786 -25.80 -24.08 -9.20
CA ILE A 786 -26.55 -24.81 -10.23
C ILE A 786 -28.01 -24.73 -9.80
N HIS A 787 -28.83 -24.11 -10.64
CA HIS A 787 -30.24 -23.86 -10.38
C HIS A 787 -31.09 -24.81 -11.22
N GLU A 788 -32.05 -25.46 -10.56
CA GLU A 788 -33.08 -26.27 -11.21
C GLU A 788 -34.06 -25.38 -12.00
N ALA A 789 -34.85 -26.00 -12.90
CA ALA A 789 -35.69 -25.27 -13.85
C ALA A 789 -36.61 -24.21 -13.22
N ASP A 790 -37.24 -24.52 -12.07
CA ASP A 790 -38.18 -23.63 -11.38
C ASP A 790 -37.49 -22.45 -10.66
N GLU A 791 -36.23 -22.61 -10.27
CA GLU A 791 -35.45 -21.56 -9.62
C GLU A 791 -34.67 -20.71 -10.65
N ALA A 792 -34.32 -21.30 -11.79
CA ALA A 792 -33.47 -20.70 -12.81
C ALA A 792 -34.03 -19.37 -13.35
N ASP A 793 -35.35 -19.21 -13.40
CA ASP A 793 -36.02 -18.00 -13.90
C ASP A 793 -35.97 -16.81 -12.93
N PHE A 794 -35.44 -17.00 -11.72
CA PHE A 794 -35.19 -15.90 -10.78
C PHE A 794 -33.81 -15.25 -10.95
N TRP A 795 -32.91 -15.86 -11.72
CA TRP A 795 -31.51 -15.42 -11.80
C TRP A 795 -31.00 -15.19 -13.22
N GLY A 796 -29.98 -14.32 -13.34
CA GLY A 796 -29.17 -14.12 -14.54
C GLY A 796 -29.98 -13.80 -15.80
N GLN A 797 -29.58 -14.41 -16.92
CA GLN A 797 -30.18 -14.15 -18.22
C GLN A 797 -31.63 -14.64 -18.29
N ARG A 798 -32.00 -15.68 -17.54
CA ARG A 798 -33.37 -16.20 -17.52
C ARG A 798 -34.33 -15.24 -16.81
N LYS A 799 -33.92 -14.61 -15.71
CA LYS A 799 -34.69 -13.52 -15.09
C LYS A 799 -34.86 -12.34 -16.04
N LEU A 800 -33.80 -11.94 -16.74
CA LEU A 800 -33.91 -10.88 -17.74
C LEU A 800 -34.89 -11.27 -18.85
N ALA A 801 -34.80 -12.48 -19.40
CA ALA A 801 -35.71 -12.98 -20.42
C ALA A 801 -37.17 -13.05 -19.94
N TYR A 802 -37.39 -13.49 -18.70
CA TYR A 802 -38.71 -13.47 -18.05
C TYR A 802 -39.30 -12.05 -18.02
N VAL A 803 -38.52 -11.06 -17.60
CA VAL A 803 -38.97 -9.66 -17.52
C VAL A 803 -39.25 -9.12 -18.93
N LEU A 804 -38.29 -9.22 -19.84
CA LEU A 804 -38.43 -8.66 -21.19
C LEU A 804 -39.55 -9.34 -22.00
N SER A 805 -39.71 -10.66 -21.88
CA SER A 805 -40.73 -11.39 -22.63
C SER A 805 -42.15 -10.97 -22.27
N ARG A 806 -42.40 -10.67 -20.99
CA ARG A 806 -43.72 -10.31 -20.45
C ARG A 806 -44.01 -8.82 -20.46
N PHE A 807 -42.99 -7.99 -20.26
CA PHE A 807 -43.19 -6.58 -19.94
C PHE A 807 -42.62 -5.62 -20.99
N ALA A 808 -41.66 -6.04 -21.82
CA ALA A 808 -41.16 -5.20 -22.91
C ALA A 808 -41.96 -5.45 -24.20
N THR A 809 -42.46 -4.37 -24.79
CA THR A 809 -43.14 -4.34 -26.08
C THR A 809 -42.25 -3.63 -27.09
N LEU A 810 -42.07 -4.22 -28.27
CA LEU A 810 -41.32 -3.63 -29.37
C LEU A 810 -42.31 -3.10 -30.43
N PRO A 811 -42.01 -1.96 -31.09
CA PRO A 811 -42.78 -1.52 -32.25
C PRO A 811 -42.77 -2.58 -33.37
N SER A 812 -43.80 -2.61 -34.22
CA SER A 812 -44.04 -3.63 -35.26
C SER A 812 -42.92 -3.80 -36.30
N ASP A 813 -41.99 -2.84 -36.38
CA ASP A 813 -40.97 -2.74 -37.44
C ASP A 813 -39.55 -3.07 -36.92
N ALA A 814 -39.43 -3.69 -35.74
CA ALA A 814 -38.25 -3.57 -34.87
C ALA A 814 -37.11 -4.59 -35.09
N GLN A 815 -36.35 -4.45 -36.18
CA GLN A 815 -34.94 -4.92 -36.23
C GLN A 815 -34.00 -3.95 -35.47
N TRP A 816 -34.27 -3.69 -34.19
CA TRP A 816 -33.47 -2.76 -33.39
C TRP A 816 -32.19 -3.44 -32.89
N PRO A 817 -30.98 -2.90 -33.14
CA PRO A 817 -29.74 -3.48 -32.65
C PRO A 817 -29.69 -3.55 -31.12
N ILE A 818 -29.12 -4.63 -30.59
CA ILE A 818 -28.78 -4.75 -29.16
C ILE A 818 -27.44 -4.06 -28.95
N VAL A 819 -27.38 -3.23 -27.91
CA VAL A 819 -26.16 -2.55 -27.48
C VAL A 819 -25.78 -3.06 -26.10
N ALA A 820 -24.56 -3.61 -26.01
CA ALA A 820 -23.96 -4.10 -24.78
C ALA A 820 -22.71 -3.26 -24.46
N LEU A 821 -22.79 -2.46 -23.40
CA LEU A 821 -21.64 -1.79 -22.81
C LEU A 821 -21.13 -2.65 -21.66
N SER A 822 -19.88 -3.10 -21.74
CA SER A 822 -19.25 -3.95 -20.73
C SER A 822 -17.80 -3.52 -20.51
N SER A 823 -17.32 -3.61 -19.27
CA SER A 823 -15.92 -3.27 -18.93
C SER A 823 -15.02 -4.51 -18.90
N GLY A 824 -15.59 -5.70 -19.13
CA GLY A 824 -14.88 -6.97 -19.24
C GLY A 824 -15.64 -7.95 -20.12
N VAL A 825 -14.94 -8.90 -20.71
CA VAL A 825 -15.51 -9.90 -21.63
C VAL A 825 -14.98 -11.28 -21.20
N GLY A 826 -15.89 -12.23 -20.99
CA GLY A 826 -15.54 -13.61 -20.64
C GLY A 826 -15.09 -14.46 -21.83
N CYS A 827 -14.68 -15.70 -21.59
CA CYS A 827 -14.36 -16.64 -22.67
C CYS A 827 -15.63 -17.20 -23.32
N PHE A 828 -15.83 -16.91 -24.60
CA PHE A 828 -16.94 -17.40 -25.41
C PHE A 828 -16.60 -18.65 -26.23
N GLY A 829 -15.32 -18.91 -26.49
CA GLY A 829 -14.85 -20.02 -27.34
C GLY A 829 -14.45 -19.55 -28.75
N SER A 830 -14.09 -20.50 -29.62
CA SER A 830 -13.49 -20.21 -30.94
C SER A 830 -14.49 -19.84 -32.05
N LYS A 831 -15.79 -19.83 -31.77
CA LYS A 831 -16.85 -19.39 -32.70
C LYS A 831 -17.69 -18.32 -32.05
N PHE A 832 -17.97 -17.24 -32.78
CA PHE A 832 -18.90 -16.18 -32.36
C PHE A 832 -20.30 -16.75 -32.06
N GLU A 833 -20.68 -17.81 -32.78
CA GLU A 833 -21.84 -18.67 -32.56
C GLU A 833 -21.73 -19.60 -31.33
N SER A 834 -21.03 -19.17 -30.28
CA SER A 834 -21.07 -19.91 -29.02
C SER A 834 -22.41 -19.67 -28.32
N GLY A 835 -22.99 -20.72 -27.75
CA GLY A 835 -24.37 -20.73 -27.23
C GLY A 835 -24.73 -19.55 -26.30
N LEU A 836 -23.82 -19.02 -25.48
CA LEU A 836 -24.16 -17.90 -24.59
C LEU A 836 -24.48 -16.60 -25.34
N LEU A 837 -23.67 -16.21 -26.33
CA LEU A 837 -23.92 -14.94 -27.01
C LEU A 837 -25.21 -15.04 -27.83
N GLN A 838 -25.47 -16.22 -28.40
CA GLN A 838 -26.74 -16.52 -29.04
C GLN A 838 -27.91 -16.53 -28.05
N ASP A 839 -27.75 -17.12 -26.87
CA ASP A 839 -28.77 -17.16 -25.80
C ASP A 839 -29.05 -15.76 -25.24
N ILE A 840 -28.02 -14.95 -24.97
CA ILE A 840 -28.14 -13.56 -24.50
C ILE A 840 -28.78 -12.71 -25.60
N THR A 841 -28.31 -12.83 -26.85
CA THR A 841 -28.88 -12.11 -28.00
C THR A 841 -30.32 -12.51 -28.20
N TRP A 842 -30.63 -13.81 -28.13
CA TRP A 842 -31.99 -14.36 -28.20
C TRP A 842 -32.90 -13.80 -27.11
N CYS A 843 -32.43 -13.81 -25.86
CA CYS A 843 -33.12 -13.22 -24.72
C CYS A 843 -33.38 -11.73 -24.92
N MET A 844 -32.46 -11.02 -25.57
CA MET A 844 -32.52 -9.58 -25.80
C MET A 844 -33.23 -9.18 -27.11
N SER A 845 -33.38 -10.08 -28.10
CA SER A 845 -33.85 -9.76 -29.47
C SER A 845 -35.31 -10.12 -29.73
N LYS A 846 -35.86 -11.13 -29.04
CA LYS A 846 -37.20 -11.71 -29.29
C LYS A 846 -37.40 -12.32 -30.71
N GLU A 847 -36.38 -12.38 -31.58
CA GLU A 847 -36.47 -12.92 -32.95
C GLU A 847 -35.22 -13.72 -33.39
N THR A 848 -35.44 -14.74 -34.23
CA THR A 848 -34.42 -15.51 -34.98
C THR A 848 -34.02 -14.76 -36.26
N SER A 849 -32.76 -14.35 -36.41
CA SER A 849 -32.15 -14.18 -37.73
C SER A 849 -30.80 -14.88 -37.77
N LYS A 850 -30.67 -15.87 -38.66
CA LYS A 850 -29.48 -16.71 -38.85
C LYS A 850 -28.42 -16.09 -39.77
N ASP A 851 -28.60 -14.87 -40.25
CA ASP A 851 -27.69 -14.26 -41.22
C ASP A 851 -27.19 -12.91 -40.73
N SER A 852 -25.92 -12.86 -40.31
CA SER A 852 -25.13 -11.65 -40.50
C SER A 852 -23.66 -12.03 -40.69
N LYS A 853 -23.12 -11.68 -41.87
CA LYS A 853 -21.70 -11.77 -42.19
C LYS A 853 -20.95 -10.75 -41.33
N ASN A 854 -20.01 -11.20 -40.50
CA ASN A 854 -19.16 -10.42 -39.57
C ASN A 854 -18.66 -9.06 -40.12
N PRO A 855 -19.16 -7.90 -39.67
CA PRO A 855 -18.33 -6.75 -39.39
C PRO A 855 -17.73 -6.85 -37.97
N SER A 856 -16.71 -6.05 -37.67
CA SER A 856 -16.23 -5.84 -36.31
C SER A 856 -17.39 -5.45 -35.37
N HIS A 857 -17.67 -6.27 -34.35
CA HIS A 857 -18.75 -6.02 -33.38
C HIS A 857 -18.38 -4.99 -32.30
N PHE A 858 -17.12 -4.56 -32.24
CA PHE A 858 -16.65 -3.57 -31.26
C PHE A 858 -16.85 -2.13 -31.78
N HIS A 859 -17.28 -1.27 -30.86
CA HIS A 859 -17.50 0.16 -31.08
C HIS A 859 -16.70 0.95 -30.05
N GLN A 860 -16.14 2.10 -30.46
CA GLN A 860 -15.32 2.94 -29.61
C GLN A 860 -16.16 3.53 -28.46
N TRP A 861 -15.55 3.67 -27.29
CA TRP A 861 -16.12 4.48 -26.23
C TRP A 861 -16.09 5.96 -26.62
N LYS A 862 -17.27 6.55 -26.85
CA LYS A 862 -17.48 7.99 -27.05
C LYS A 862 -18.60 8.46 -26.14
N ALA A 863 -18.34 9.53 -25.41
CA ALA A 863 -19.27 10.11 -24.45
C ALA A 863 -19.07 11.62 -24.37
N THR A 864 -18.84 12.25 -25.53
CA THR A 864 -18.55 13.67 -25.70
C THR A 864 -19.71 14.52 -25.20
N ARG A 865 -20.96 14.12 -25.51
CA ARG A 865 -22.18 14.82 -25.08
C ARG A 865 -22.28 14.92 -23.56
N THR A 866 -21.73 13.93 -22.86
CA THR A 866 -21.76 13.88 -21.40
C THR A 866 -20.42 14.30 -20.77
N GLY A 867 -19.42 14.69 -21.56
CA GLY A 867 -18.08 15.06 -21.09
C GLY A 867 -17.29 13.87 -20.49
N ARG A 868 -17.59 12.64 -20.89
CA ARG A 868 -17.01 11.41 -20.32
C ARG A 868 -16.15 10.62 -21.31
N ASP A 869 -15.81 11.21 -22.45
CA ASP A 869 -14.96 10.62 -23.50
C ASP A 869 -13.63 10.06 -22.94
N ARG A 870 -13.02 10.76 -22.00
CA ARG A 870 -11.75 10.36 -21.33
C ARG A 870 -11.94 9.59 -20.04
N ALA A 871 -13.18 9.43 -19.57
CA ALA A 871 -13.51 8.69 -18.37
C ALA A 871 -13.91 7.26 -18.73
N MET A 872 -12.94 6.35 -18.69
CA MET A 872 -13.14 4.97 -19.13
C MET A 872 -14.33 4.30 -18.43
N PRO A 873 -15.17 3.56 -19.18
CA PRO A 873 -16.38 2.97 -18.65
C PRO A 873 -16.05 1.80 -17.72
N ASN A 874 -16.54 1.88 -16.49
CA ASN A 874 -16.71 0.70 -15.63
C ASN A 874 -18.21 0.41 -15.39
N ILE A 875 -19.11 1.29 -15.86
CA ILE A 875 -20.52 1.00 -16.03
C ILE A 875 -20.74 -0.19 -16.97
N LYS A 876 -21.74 -1.03 -16.69
CA LYS A 876 -22.26 -2.03 -17.63
C LYS A 876 -23.72 -1.75 -17.86
N SER A 877 -24.10 -1.72 -19.14
CA SER A 877 -25.48 -1.49 -19.53
C SER A 877 -25.84 -2.25 -20.79
N TYR A 878 -27.11 -2.65 -20.87
CA TYR A 878 -27.65 -3.39 -22.00
C TYR A 878 -28.98 -2.76 -22.41
N THR A 879 -29.22 -2.64 -23.71
CA THR A 879 -30.45 -2.07 -24.26
C THR A 879 -30.63 -2.48 -25.73
N ARG A 880 -31.76 -2.11 -26.34
CA ARG A 880 -31.91 -2.03 -27.80
C ARG A 880 -32.08 -0.58 -28.20
N ILE A 881 -31.53 -0.20 -29.35
CA ILE A 881 -31.60 1.18 -29.85
C ILE A 881 -32.33 1.18 -31.19
N SER A 882 -33.22 2.15 -31.39
CA SER A 882 -33.88 2.33 -32.68
C SER A 882 -32.87 2.64 -33.80
N PRO A 883 -33.15 2.27 -35.07
CA PRO A 883 -32.23 2.54 -36.18
C PRO A 883 -31.84 4.03 -36.34
N ASP A 884 -32.72 4.95 -35.95
CA ASP A 884 -32.47 6.40 -35.96
C ASP A 884 -31.79 6.91 -34.67
N SER A 885 -31.50 6.03 -33.72
CA SER A 885 -30.88 6.33 -32.42
C SER A 885 -31.65 7.33 -31.54
N LYS A 886 -32.98 7.37 -31.67
CA LYS A 886 -33.85 8.26 -30.89
C LYS A 886 -34.65 7.59 -29.79
N GLU A 887 -34.78 6.27 -29.81
CA GLU A 887 -35.61 5.55 -28.86
C GLU A 887 -34.98 4.25 -28.34
N ILE A 888 -35.38 3.85 -27.12
CA ILE A 888 -35.07 2.54 -26.54
C ILE A 888 -36.33 1.88 -25.95
N PRO A 889 -36.50 0.55 -26.03
CA PRO A 889 -37.66 -0.14 -25.48
C PRO A 889 -37.47 -0.63 -24.04
N TRP A 890 -36.22 -0.65 -23.56
CA TRP A 890 -35.84 -1.01 -22.19
C TRP A 890 -34.38 -0.64 -21.95
N TYR A 891 -33.98 -0.45 -20.71
CA TYR A 891 -32.58 -0.23 -20.33
C TYR A 891 -32.23 -1.08 -19.12
N LEU A 892 -31.07 -1.73 -19.13
CA LEU A 892 -30.52 -2.44 -17.98
C LEU A 892 -29.24 -1.74 -17.52
N LEU A 893 -29.17 -1.43 -16.23
CA LEU A 893 -27.95 -1.05 -15.52
C LEU A 893 -27.54 -2.19 -14.59
N THR A 894 -26.31 -2.71 -14.69
CA THR A 894 -25.92 -3.91 -13.92
C THR A 894 -24.42 -3.96 -13.59
N SER A 895 -24.05 -4.78 -12.60
CA SER A 895 -22.64 -5.18 -12.37
C SER A 895 -22.17 -6.26 -13.36
N ALA A 896 -23.09 -6.98 -13.99
CA ALA A 896 -22.81 -8.13 -14.85
C ALA A 896 -22.02 -7.73 -16.10
N ASN A 897 -20.78 -8.19 -16.20
CA ASN A 897 -20.00 -8.16 -17.45
C ASN A 897 -20.54 -9.19 -18.45
N LEU A 898 -20.22 -8.99 -19.73
CA LEU A 898 -20.54 -9.93 -20.80
C LEU A 898 -19.75 -11.26 -20.62
N SER A 899 -20.29 -12.19 -19.83
CA SER A 899 -19.65 -13.47 -19.49
C SER A 899 -20.65 -14.54 -19.00
N LYS A 900 -20.28 -15.83 -19.14
CA LYS A 900 -21.06 -16.98 -18.62
C LYS A 900 -21.13 -17.00 -17.10
N ALA A 901 -20.08 -16.52 -16.43
CA ALA A 901 -20.04 -16.48 -14.97
C ALA A 901 -21.10 -15.50 -14.40
N ALA A 902 -21.29 -14.35 -15.06
CA ALA A 902 -22.26 -13.34 -14.64
C ALA A 902 -23.69 -13.67 -15.07
N TRP A 903 -23.88 -14.06 -16.34
CA TRP A 903 -25.21 -14.24 -16.94
C TRP A 903 -25.76 -15.66 -16.85
N GLY A 904 -24.94 -16.63 -16.47
CA GLY A 904 -25.31 -18.04 -16.40
C GLY A 904 -25.31 -18.75 -17.75
N SER A 905 -25.27 -20.08 -17.73
CA SER A 905 -25.34 -20.92 -18.92
C SER A 905 -25.99 -22.26 -18.63
N SER A 906 -26.75 -22.79 -19.58
CA SER A 906 -27.34 -24.13 -19.49
C SER A 906 -26.25 -25.20 -19.55
N LYS A 907 -26.25 -26.14 -18.61
CA LYS A 907 -25.38 -27.33 -18.58
C LYS A 907 -26.23 -28.60 -18.50
N GLN A 908 -25.60 -29.76 -18.70
CA GLN A 908 -26.26 -31.08 -18.66
C GLN A 908 -27.05 -31.34 -17.36
N TYR A 909 -26.66 -30.72 -16.25
CA TYR A 909 -27.24 -30.94 -14.91
C TYR A 909 -27.94 -29.69 -14.33
N GLY A 910 -28.31 -28.69 -15.16
CA GLY A 910 -29.03 -27.49 -14.70
C GLY A 910 -28.44 -26.17 -15.18
N TYR A 911 -29.03 -25.05 -14.75
CA TYR A 911 -28.62 -23.70 -15.13
C TYR A 911 -27.54 -23.17 -14.18
N SER A 912 -26.32 -23.01 -14.68
CA SER A 912 -25.14 -22.72 -13.86
C SER A 912 -24.74 -21.26 -13.93
N ILE A 913 -24.62 -20.60 -12.78
CA ILE A 913 -24.12 -19.22 -12.60
C ILE A 913 -22.87 -19.25 -11.72
N GLY A 914 -21.89 -18.40 -12.04
CA GLY A 914 -20.61 -18.32 -11.32
C GLY A 914 -20.52 -17.16 -10.32
N ASN A 915 -21.23 -16.06 -10.54
CA ASN A 915 -21.02 -14.81 -9.80
C ASN A 915 -22.28 -14.28 -9.11
N TYR A 916 -22.09 -13.54 -8.01
CA TYR A 916 -23.12 -12.64 -7.49
C TYR A 916 -23.12 -11.36 -8.31
N GLU A 917 -24.24 -11.07 -8.97
CA GLU A 917 -24.46 -9.84 -9.75
C GLU A 917 -25.78 -9.20 -9.35
N ALA A 918 -25.92 -7.89 -9.56
CA ALA A 918 -27.20 -7.21 -9.44
C ALA A 918 -27.30 -6.03 -10.40
N GLY A 919 -28.52 -5.78 -10.85
CA GLY A 919 -28.88 -4.68 -11.73
C GLY A 919 -30.36 -4.38 -11.72
N VAL A 920 -30.73 -3.27 -12.36
CA VAL A 920 -32.13 -2.84 -12.49
C VAL A 920 -32.51 -2.67 -13.95
N VAL A 921 -33.71 -3.14 -14.30
CA VAL A 921 -34.29 -2.98 -15.64
C VAL A 921 -35.38 -1.91 -15.61
N PHE A 922 -35.22 -0.93 -16.49
CA PHE A 922 -36.17 0.14 -16.76
C PHE A 922 -37.07 -0.29 -17.92
N ILE A 923 -38.37 -0.31 -17.70
CA ILE A 923 -39.39 -0.63 -18.72
C ILE A 923 -40.33 0.57 -18.87
N PRO A 924 -40.49 1.13 -20.09
CA PRO A 924 -41.32 2.31 -20.36
C PRO A 924 -42.72 2.27 -19.77
N LYS A 925 -43.40 1.12 -19.91
CA LYS A 925 -44.75 0.88 -19.38
C LYS A 925 -44.90 1.22 -17.89
N PHE A 926 -43.88 0.97 -17.07
CA PHE A 926 -43.94 1.15 -15.62
C PHE A 926 -43.48 2.54 -15.16
N ILE A 927 -42.80 3.29 -16.02
CA ILE A 927 -42.16 4.56 -15.64
C ILE A 927 -42.86 5.76 -16.30
N THR A 928 -43.04 5.70 -17.62
CA THR A 928 -43.64 6.78 -18.42
C THR A 928 -45.00 6.39 -18.99
N GLY A 929 -45.40 5.11 -18.89
CA GLY A 929 -46.63 4.60 -19.50
C GLY A 929 -46.55 4.45 -21.02
N THR A 930 -45.37 4.63 -21.61
CA THR A 930 -45.12 4.58 -23.05
C THR A 930 -44.62 3.21 -23.49
N ILE A 931 -44.42 3.01 -24.80
CA ILE A 931 -43.84 1.79 -25.37
C ILE A 931 -42.30 1.88 -25.37
N THR A 932 -41.75 3.06 -25.66
CA THR A 932 -40.31 3.35 -25.73
C THR A 932 -39.96 4.58 -24.88
N PHE A 933 -38.69 4.72 -24.51
CA PHE A 933 -38.15 5.97 -23.97
C PHE A 933 -37.45 6.78 -25.08
N PRO A 934 -37.66 8.10 -25.16
CA PRO A 934 -36.87 8.96 -26.01
C PRO A 934 -35.44 9.11 -25.45
N ILE A 935 -34.42 9.07 -26.32
CA ILE A 935 -32.98 9.25 -25.99
C ILE A 935 -32.32 10.39 -26.79
N GLY A 936 -33.08 11.05 -27.70
CA GLY A 936 -32.70 12.27 -28.44
C GLY A 936 -33.86 12.83 -29.29
N GLY A 937 -33.92 14.15 -29.49
CA GLY A 937 -34.97 14.84 -30.27
C GLY A 937 -35.26 16.26 -29.76
N GLU A 938 -35.99 17.08 -30.55
CA GLU A 938 -36.49 18.41 -30.13
C GLU A 938 -37.46 18.30 -28.94
N GLU A 939 -37.48 19.31 -28.07
CA GLU A 939 -38.17 19.36 -26.76
C GLU A 939 -39.72 19.30 -26.82
N ASP A 940 -40.31 18.86 -27.92
CA ASP A 940 -41.75 18.90 -28.21
C ASP A 940 -42.56 17.70 -27.67
N THR A 941 -41.96 16.85 -26.83
CA THR A 941 -42.67 15.74 -26.17
C THR A 941 -42.74 15.92 -24.66
N ASP A 942 -43.93 15.79 -24.06
CA ASP A 942 -44.16 15.82 -22.60
C ASP A 942 -43.44 14.69 -21.82
N ILE A 943 -42.75 13.77 -22.51
CA ILE A 943 -42.04 12.62 -21.95
C ILE A 943 -40.56 12.97 -21.73
N PRO A 944 -40.03 12.87 -20.50
CA PRO A 944 -38.62 13.13 -20.22
C PRO A 944 -37.65 12.23 -21.01
N ILE A 945 -36.54 12.80 -21.47
CA ILE A 945 -35.49 12.05 -22.18
C ILE A 945 -34.76 11.11 -21.22
N PHE A 946 -34.60 9.85 -21.63
CA PHE A 946 -33.83 8.86 -20.88
C PHE A 946 -32.33 9.16 -20.99
N PRO A 947 -31.61 9.26 -19.85
CA PRO A 947 -30.22 9.68 -19.87
C PRO A 947 -29.28 8.53 -20.26
N ILE A 948 -28.72 8.60 -21.47
CA ILE A 948 -27.70 7.66 -21.98
C ILE A 948 -26.29 8.24 -21.74
N PRO A 949 -25.37 7.47 -21.12
CA PRO A 949 -24.05 8.01 -20.73
C PRO A 949 -23.05 8.15 -21.88
N TYR A 950 -23.34 7.58 -23.04
CA TYR A 950 -22.49 7.57 -24.24
C TYR A 950 -23.18 8.26 -25.44
N ASP A 951 -22.39 8.55 -26.45
CA ASP A 951 -22.84 9.18 -27.69
C ASP A 951 -23.55 8.16 -28.58
N LEU A 952 -24.55 8.63 -29.34
CA LEU A 952 -25.27 7.87 -30.35
C LEU A 952 -25.37 8.68 -31.64
N PRO A 953 -25.30 8.04 -32.84
CA PRO A 953 -25.06 6.61 -33.04
C PRO A 953 -23.66 6.17 -32.60
N LEU A 954 -23.49 4.87 -32.33
CA LEU A 954 -22.21 4.33 -31.85
C LEU A 954 -21.10 4.50 -32.90
N SER A 955 -19.90 4.88 -32.46
CA SER A 955 -18.73 4.99 -33.34
C SER A 955 -18.09 3.62 -33.55
N GLN A 956 -18.05 3.12 -34.78
CA GLN A 956 -17.34 1.88 -35.11
C GLN A 956 -15.83 2.03 -34.89
N TYR A 957 -15.15 0.91 -34.65
CA TYR A 957 -13.69 0.86 -34.64
C TYR A 957 -13.13 1.27 -36.01
N GLU A 958 -12.10 2.11 -35.99
CA GLU A 958 -11.37 2.54 -37.18
C GLU A 958 -10.29 1.52 -37.56
N SER A 959 -9.72 1.66 -38.78
CA SER A 959 -8.62 0.82 -39.23
C SER A 959 -7.39 1.02 -38.34
N GLY A 960 -7.06 0.03 -37.53
CA GLY A 960 -5.96 0.07 -36.55
C GLY A 960 -6.40 0.10 -35.08
N ASP A 961 -7.71 0.13 -34.81
CA ASP A 961 -8.23 -0.06 -33.47
C ASP A 961 -8.25 -1.54 -33.07
N ASP A 962 -7.72 -1.82 -31.88
CA ASP A 962 -7.79 -3.12 -31.23
C ASP A 962 -8.55 -3.00 -29.90
N PRO A 963 -9.31 -4.04 -29.49
CA PRO A 963 -9.91 -4.05 -28.17
C PRO A 963 -8.82 -4.00 -27.08
N PHE A 964 -9.12 -3.29 -25.99
CA PHE A 964 -8.20 -3.20 -24.87
C PHE A 964 -8.02 -4.59 -24.22
N VAL A 965 -6.78 -5.09 -24.20
CA VAL A 965 -6.36 -6.30 -23.48
C VAL A 965 -5.38 -5.88 -22.39
N ASP A 966 -5.59 -6.33 -21.15
CA ASP A 966 -4.84 -5.87 -19.97
C ASP A 966 -3.31 -6.04 -20.10
N GLU A 967 -2.86 -7.01 -20.89
CA GLU A 967 -1.44 -7.23 -21.24
C GLU A 967 -0.80 -6.02 -21.96
N PHE A 968 -1.61 -5.19 -22.63
CA PHE A 968 -1.19 -3.94 -23.27
C PHE A 968 -0.81 -2.85 -22.26
N VAL A 969 -1.40 -2.81 -21.06
CA VAL A 969 -0.97 -1.87 -20.00
C VAL A 969 0.37 -2.29 -19.42
N ASN A 970 0.63 -3.60 -19.30
CA ASN A 970 1.95 -4.10 -18.93
C ASN A 970 2.99 -3.72 -19.99
N SER A 971 2.65 -3.82 -21.29
CA SER A 971 3.54 -3.42 -22.38
C SER A 971 3.72 -1.90 -22.53
N LEU A 972 2.71 -1.08 -22.22
CA LEU A 972 2.80 0.39 -22.19
C LEU A 972 3.52 0.91 -20.95
N ARG A 973 3.36 0.27 -19.79
CA ARG A 973 4.20 0.52 -18.61
C ARG A 973 5.66 0.20 -18.94
N PHE A 974 5.91 -0.89 -19.66
CA PHE A 974 7.23 -1.24 -20.19
C PHE A 974 7.76 -0.21 -21.21
N ARG A 975 6.96 0.21 -22.20
CA ARG A 975 7.37 1.21 -23.21
C ARG A 975 7.51 2.63 -22.66
N ARG A 976 6.68 3.04 -21.69
CA ARG A 976 6.86 4.33 -20.98
C ARG A 976 8.01 4.29 -19.98
N ALA A 977 8.40 3.13 -19.47
CA ALA A 977 9.64 2.93 -18.73
C ALA A 977 10.89 2.92 -19.64
N ILE A 978 10.73 2.64 -20.94
CA ILE A 978 11.79 2.75 -21.95
C ILE A 978 11.92 4.19 -22.50
N LYS A 979 10.83 4.98 -22.53
CA LYS A 979 10.81 6.37 -23.03
C LYS A 979 11.05 7.45 -21.94
N LYS A 980 11.06 7.09 -20.65
CA LYS A 980 11.42 7.95 -19.52
C LYS A 980 12.71 7.45 -18.90
#